data_AF-A0A3S1DEU7-F1
#
_entry.id   AF-A0A3S1DEU7-F1
#
_cell.length_a   1.000
_cell.length_b   1.000
_cell.length_c   1.000
_cell.angle_alpha   90.00
_cell.angle_beta   90.00
_cell.angle_gamma   90.00
#
_symmetry.space_group_name_H-M   'P 1'
#
loop_
_entity.id
_entity.type
_entity.pdbx_description
1 polymer ?
#
loop_
_entity_poly.entity_id
_entity_poly.type
_entity_poly.pdbx_seq_one_letter_code
_entity_poly.pdbx_strand_id
1 'polypeptide(L)'
;MTRYRYQVGGSLRSNALSYVERACDSELYQALKRGEFCYVLNSRQMGKSSLLVKTSCRLEQENYKCSVVDLTNIGSENITPLQWYKGLVTDLLSGFNLFHKINLKTWWQEQEEISLLQKLSRFILEVLLVEFKNEQIIIFIDEIDNVLALDFPVDDFFAFIRFCYNQRAVNPEYNRLTFAIFGVAKPSDLIQDKQRTPFNIGKSIQLDGFAIDNIQPLADGLNIPGHNAFEIMRHILIWTNGQPFLTHKLCQLLFDLTPKINATQSVETIVKDVVINYIINNWEFQDEPQHLRTISDRIIRNEHIAGRHLEVYQRILLGEEVLVDDSREQIELLLSGLVIHSQGKLKVKNLIYEAVFDLQWTSKQMEKLRPYAQKFKAWIASGQKGTEYLLRGETLEQALTWSYSKRLSDQDYRFLTASQEAAKREIQKDLLAEKQARYLEQEKSQFVLEMHRLAQQILANARKTAKKNIQKLRLARIHIISITFIVAIAVIILRFSGVLEEIELTSLDKLFQARPVTTVDPRIVIVALDELHIQQYGQYPMSDAILAQVLQTLKNYNPKAIGLDLYRDLPVEPGADKLIQIYRTTPNLIGVKKAIDNKIAPSPVLAELKQVGLADQVLDGDGKIRRALLSIEEDNKITLNLGLKLALRYLETHNIYASDLPNHQIKIGKALLTPFHSNDGGYVRADAGGYQILLNFHGTQKQFQVISIQDVLKNQIPADLIRHRIVLIGATAESVNDLYHTPYSNSSFDNPARMPGVVIHANIASSILSAALDGRPLLKVWLHQIEWFWILLWSGMGTLLSWFFKPLKYLLVSILFLILILTLVTYIAFLLGWWIPIIPAIIAFLAGVITQIIIITKHSDKIQLSQIVQQLIKFTQEQPVAGQIAIEYLKQSESQENQVLIDKILKNNNY
;
A
#
# COMPACT_ATOMS: atom_id res chain seq x y z
N MET A 1 18.81 43.16 8.61
CA MET A 1 18.53 43.12 10.06
C MET A 1 17.31 42.24 10.29
N THR A 2 17.49 41.11 10.97
CA THR A 2 16.38 40.20 11.34
C THR A 2 15.52 40.89 12.40
N ARG A 3 14.26 41.20 12.06
CA ARG A 3 13.29 41.75 13.01
C ARG A 3 12.95 40.68 14.05
N TYR A 4 13.07 41.00 15.33
CA TYR A 4 12.67 40.10 16.42
C TYR A 4 11.18 39.75 16.25
N ARG A 5 10.83 38.47 16.40
CA ARG A 5 9.46 37.99 16.25
C ARG A 5 9.18 36.87 17.23
N TYR A 6 8.11 36.99 18.00
CA TYR A 6 7.53 35.87 18.74
C TYR A 6 6.75 34.97 17.78
N GLN A 7 6.95 33.67 17.93
CA GLN A 7 6.19 32.65 17.22
C GLN A 7 5.39 31.84 18.23
N VAL A 8 4.06 31.91 18.12
CA VAL A 8 3.10 31.21 18.97
C VAL A 8 2.54 30.04 18.19
N GLY A 9 2.73 28.83 18.72
CA GLY A 9 2.37 27.59 18.04
C GLY A 9 3.40 27.12 17.01
N GLY A 10 3.39 25.81 16.76
CA GLY A 10 4.36 25.14 15.88
C GLY A 10 5.79 25.14 16.44
N SER A 11 6.71 24.53 15.67
CA SER A 11 8.12 24.42 16.03
C SER A 11 8.88 25.72 15.75
N LEU A 12 9.70 26.17 16.71
CA LEU A 12 10.64 27.27 16.49
C LEU A 12 11.78 26.81 15.57
N ARG A 13 12.20 27.71 14.67
CA ARG A 13 13.40 27.49 13.84
C ARG A 13 14.65 27.48 14.71
N SER A 14 15.70 26.78 14.27
CA SER A 14 16.97 26.67 15.01
C SER A 14 17.65 28.02 15.31
N ASN A 15 17.39 29.04 14.50
CA ASN A 15 17.93 30.41 14.64
C ASN A 15 16.94 31.40 15.26
N ALA A 16 15.83 30.95 15.84
CA ALA A 16 14.86 31.84 16.47
C ALA A 16 15.47 32.55 17.69
N LEU A 17 15.48 33.88 17.68
CA LEU A 17 15.98 34.71 18.79
C LEU A 17 15.14 34.53 20.06
N SER A 18 13.88 34.12 19.91
CA SER A 18 12.96 33.87 21.02
C SER A 18 13.09 32.48 21.65
N TYR A 19 14.06 31.65 21.22
CA TYR A 19 14.24 30.31 21.78
C TYR A 19 14.89 30.39 23.17
N VAL A 20 14.24 29.80 24.18
CA VAL A 20 14.77 29.71 25.56
C VAL A 20 15.42 28.34 25.76
N GLU A 21 16.73 28.34 26.02
CA GLU A 21 17.46 27.12 26.34
C GLU A 21 17.16 26.67 27.78
N ARG A 22 16.80 25.40 27.95
CA ARG A 22 16.48 24.78 29.23
C ARG A 22 17.52 23.73 29.61
N ALA A 23 17.48 23.25 30.85
CA ALA A 23 18.36 22.16 31.29
C ALA A 23 18.22 20.90 30.42
N CYS A 24 16.99 20.59 29.97
CA CYS A 24 16.70 19.44 29.13
C CYS A 24 17.32 19.52 27.73
N ASP A 25 17.61 20.73 27.21
CA ASP A 25 18.29 20.92 25.93
C ASP A 25 19.71 20.33 25.97
N SER A 26 20.46 20.69 27.01
CA SER A 26 21.80 20.16 27.23
C SER A 26 21.74 18.68 27.61
N GLU A 27 20.76 18.27 28.41
CA GLU A 27 20.62 16.88 28.83
C GLU A 27 20.36 15.93 27.65
N LEU A 28 19.38 16.24 26.81
CA LEU A 28 19.04 15.46 25.62
C LEU A 28 20.23 15.40 24.67
N TYR A 29 20.82 16.57 24.38
CA TYR A 29 21.95 16.66 23.47
C TYR A 29 23.15 15.80 23.92
N GLN A 30 23.52 15.87 25.20
CA GLN A 30 24.62 15.06 25.74
C GLN A 30 24.29 13.57 25.79
N ALA A 31 23.05 13.21 26.13
CA ALA A 31 22.60 11.82 26.13
C ALA A 31 22.67 11.19 24.73
N LEU A 32 22.21 11.91 23.70
CA LEU A 32 22.28 11.45 22.31
C LEU A 32 23.74 11.33 21.82
N LYS A 33 24.64 12.23 22.23
CA LYS A 33 26.07 12.11 21.92
C LYS A 33 26.73 10.89 22.54
N ARG A 34 26.26 10.45 23.71
CA ARG A 34 26.68 9.19 24.34
C ARG A 34 26.02 7.95 23.72
N GLY A 35 25.16 8.13 22.73
CA GLY A 35 24.42 7.07 22.08
C GLY A 35 23.24 6.53 22.89
N GLU A 36 22.78 7.23 23.92
CA GLU A 36 21.66 6.78 24.76
C GLU A 36 20.34 6.88 23.99
N PHE A 37 19.53 5.81 24.03
CA PHE A 37 18.16 5.86 23.54
C PHE A 37 17.36 6.82 24.42
N CYS A 38 16.82 7.91 23.85
CA CYS A 38 16.12 8.95 24.61
C CYS A 38 14.63 8.99 24.28
N TYR A 39 13.79 9.40 25.24
CA TYR A 39 12.39 9.70 24.95
C TYR A 39 11.91 10.93 25.72
N VAL A 40 11.10 11.73 25.03
CA VAL A 40 10.57 13.02 25.46
C VAL A 40 9.04 12.96 25.39
N LEU A 41 8.44 12.39 26.43
CA LEU A 41 7.00 12.16 26.49
C LEU A 41 6.35 13.13 27.49
N ASN A 42 5.62 14.12 26.98
CA ASN A 42 5.00 15.17 27.81
C ASN A 42 3.76 15.78 27.12
N SER A 43 2.95 16.51 27.87
CA SER A 43 1.79 17.28 27.42
C SER A 43 2.06 18.15 26.17
N ARG A 44 1.00 18.45 25.41
CA ARG A 44 1.06 19.31 24.22
C ARG A 44 1.59 20.71 24.56
N GLN A 45 2.17 21.37 23.57
CA GLN A 45 2.61 22.77 23.67
C GLN A 45 3.71 23.05 24.72
N MET A 46 4.55 22.05 25.04
CA MET A 46 5.70 22.17 25.94
C MET A 46 7.05 22.40 25.22
N GLY A 47 7.01 22.67 23.90
CA GLY A 47 8.21 22.90 23.09
C GLY A 47 9.00 21.64 22.74
N LYS A 48 8.34 20.48 22.64
CA LYS A 48 8.94 19.19 22.23
C LYS A 48 9.60 19.30 20.85
N SER A 49 8.82 19.67 19.84
CA SER A 49 9.30 19.75 18.46
C SER A 49 10.32 20.88 18.26
N SER A 50 10.23 21.98 19.01
CA SER A 50 11.28 23.01 19.03
C SER A 50 12.60 22.49 19.61
N LEU A 51 12.54 21.71 20.70
CA LEU A 51 13.70 21.03 21.29
C LEU A 51 14.34 20.04 20.29
N LEU A 52 13.51 19.25 19.61
CA LEU A 52 13.95 18.34 18.54
C LEU A 52 14.71 19.10 17.43
N VAL A 53 14.11 20.13 16.84
CA VAL A 53 14.72 20.93 15.76
C VAL A 53 16.04 21.55 16.21
N LYS A 54 16.08 22.12 17.43
CA LYS A 54 17.30 22.74 17.96
C LYS A 54 18.41 21.71 18.19
N THR A 55 18.05 20.54 18.72
CA THR A 55 18.97 19.45 19.01
C THR A 55 19.52 18.83 17.73
N SER A 56 18.66 18.54 16.75
CA SER A 56 19.05 18.04 15.41
C SER A 56 20.03 18.99 14.74
N CYS A 57 19.70 20.29 14.69
CA CYS A 57 20.58 21.29 14.07
C CYS A 57 21.94 21.39 14.77
N ARG A 58 21.98 21.32 16.11
CA ARG A 58 23.23 21.33 16.88
C ARG A 58 24.08 20.08 16.63
N LEU A 59 23.46 18.91 16.48
CA LEU A 59 24.15 17.66 16.16
C LEU A 59 24.69 17.66 14.73
N GLU A 60 23.90 18.14 13.77
CA GLU A 60 24.32 18.27 12.35
C GLU A 60 25.52 19.20 12.18
N GLN A 61 25.61 20.27 12.97
CA GLN A 61 26.78 21.17 13.00
C GLN A 61 28.07 20.46 13.45
N GLU A 62 27.95 19.36 14.21
CA GLU A 62 29.06 18.52 14.64
C GLU A 62 29.20 17.25 13.79
N ASN A 63 28.66 17.25 12.56
CA ASN A 63 28.78 16.17 11.58
C ASN A 63 28.03 14.87 11.96
N TYR A 64 27.03 14.93 12.84
CA TYR A 64 26.06 13.84 12.99
C TYR A 64 25.07 13.86 11.82
N LYS A 65 24.58 12.68 11.42
CA LYS A 65 23.51 12.53 10.44
C LYS A 65 22.19 12.36 11.16
N CYS A 66 21.30 13.31 11.01
CA CYS A 66 20.01 13.31 11.68
C CYS A 66 18.87 13.14 10.65
N SER A 67 17.84 12.40 11.03
CA SER A 67 16.59 12.29 10.27
C SER A 67 15.41 12.31 11.23
N VAL A 68 14.32 12.96 10.81
CA VAL A 68 13.10 13.11 11.60
C VAL A 68 11.97 12.39 10.87
N VAL A 69 11.36 11.43 11.54
CA VAL A 69 10.17 10.71 11.07
C VAL A 69 8.98 11.25 11.84
N ASP A 70 8.08 11.95 11.14
CA ASP A 70 6.84 12.48 11.70
C ASP A 70 5.69 11.50 11.41
N LEU A 71 5.24 10.80 12.45
CA LEU A 71 4.22 9.77 12.32
C LEU A 71 2.84 10.33 11.94
N THR A 72 2.64 11.64 11.99
CA THR A 72 1.41 12.29 11.50
C THR A 72 1.27 12.16 9.99
N ASN A 73 2.38 12.18 9.25
CA ASN A 73 2.38 12.15 7.77
C ASN A 73 2.25 10.74 7.18
N ILE A 74 2.54 9.71 7.98
CA ILE A 74 2.45 8.31 7.53
C ILE A 74 0.99 7.83 7.51
N GLY A 75 0.10 8.43 8.33
CA GLY A 75 -1.33 8.14 8.37
C GLY A 75 -1.76 7.40 9.63
N SER A 76 -2.92 7.76 10.18
CA SER A 76 -3.37 7.33 11.51
C SER A 76 -4.63 6.45 11.52
N GLU A 77 -5.52 6.56 10.53
CA GLU A 77 -6.79 5.83 10.47
C GLU A 77 -6.93 5.07 9.13
N ASN A 78 -7.10 3.75 9.17
CA ASN A 78 -7.24 2.83 8.01
C ASN A 78 -5.97 2.55 7.18
N ILE A 79 -4.78 2.72 7.76
CA ILE A 79 -3.52 2.35 7.09
C ILE A 79 -3.16 0.88 7.32
N THR A 80 -2.65 0.19 6.30
CA THR A 80 -2.16 -1.19 6.47
C THR A 80 -0.74 -1.24 7.04
N PRO A 81 -0.32 -2.32 7.72
CA PRO A 81 1.07 -2.47 8.20
C PRO A 81 2.10 -2.27 7.10
N LEU A 82 1.85 -2.79 5.88
CA LEU A 82 2.73 -2.63 4.73
C LEU A 82 2.94 -1.14 4.38
N GLN A 83 1.84 -0.37 4.30
CA GLN A 83 1.90 1.05 4.00
C GLN A 83 2.61 1.83 5.11
N TRP A 84 2.39 1.46 6.38
CA TRP A 84 3.02 2.11 7.52
C TRP A 84 4.54 1.94 7.54
N TYR A 85 5.05 0.70 7.40
CA TYR A 85 6.49 0.43 7.32
C TYR A 85 7.12 1.04 6.06
N LYS A 86 6.40 1.04 4.94
CA LYS A 86 6.87 1.70 3.71
C LYS A 86 6.95 3.22 3.89
N GLY A 87 5.98 3.84 4.55
CA GLY A 87 6.00 5.25 4.91
C GLY A 87 7.21 5.59 5.78
N LEU A 88 7.47 4.78 6.82
CA LEU A 88 8.63 4.96 7.70
C LEU A 88 9.97 4.88 6.94
N VAL A 89 10.15 3.91 6.05
CA VAL A 89 11.36 3.81 5.22
C VAL A 89 11.44 4.98 4.23
N THR A 90 10.32 5.43 3.67
CA THR A 90 10.27 6.59 2.77
C THR A 90 10.71 7.87 3.49
N ASP A 91 10.22 8.11 4.69
CA ASP A 91 10.58 9.27 5.51
C ASP A 91 12.06 9.25 5.91
N LEU A 92 12.58 8.08 6.31
CA LEU A 92 14.01 7.94 6.59
C LEU A 92 14.86 8.23 5.35
N LEU A 93 14.48 7.68 4.20
CA LEU A 93 15.19 7.86 2.94
C LEU A 93 15.15 9.33 2.49
N SER A 94 14.02 10.01 2.71
CA SER A 94 13.85 11.45 2.53
C SER A 94 14.74 12.26 3.46
N GLY A 95 14.66 12.03 4.77
CA GLY A 95 15.38 12.81 5.77
C GLY A 95 16.91 12.66 5.67
N PHE A 96 17.40 11.50 5.19
CA PHE A 96 18.83 11.31 4.90
C PHE A 96 19.23 11.71 3.47
N ASN A 97 18.31 12.25 2.66
CA ASN A 97 18.52 12.65 1.26
C ASN A 97 19.01 11.53 0.34
N LEU A 98 18.54 10.29 0.51
CA LEU A 98 19.04 9.11 -0.21
C LEU A 98 18.25 8.73 -1.47
N PHE A 99 17.25 9.52 -1.88
CA PHE A 99 16.41 9.24 -3.07
C PHE A 99 17.20 9.13 -4.38
N HIS A 100 18.33 9.81 -4.48
CA HIS A 100 19.18 9.77 -5.67
C HIS A 100 20.08 8.52 -5.71
N LYS A 101 20.23 7.80 -4.60
CA LYS A 101 21.06 6.59 -4.50
C LYS A 101 20.26 5.32 -4.59
N ILE A 102 19.03 5.33 -4.07
CA ILE A 102 18.19 4.14 -3.99
C ILE A 102 16.84 4.42 -4.62
N ASN A 103 16.53 3.63 -5.65
CA ASN A 103 15.16 3.54 -6.13
C ASN A 103 14.34 2.70 -5.15
N LEU A 104 13.58 3.37 -4.28
CA LEU A 104 12.77 2.71 -3.25
C LEU A 104 11.80 1.67 -3.84
N LYS A 105 11.27 1.89 -5.04
CA LYS A 105 10.35 0.93 -5.67
C LYS A 105 11.08 -0.38 -5.98
N THR A 106 12.24 -0.28 -6.63
CA THR A 106 13.08 -1.43 -6.97
C THR A 106 13.59 -2.14 -5.70
N TRP A 107 14.16 -1.40 -4.76
CA TRP A 107 14.69 -1.96 -3.51
C TRP A 107 13.61 -2.67 -2.68
N TRP A 108 12.38 -2.14 -2.65
CA TRP A 108 11.29 -2.78 -1.92
C TRP A 108 10.78 -4.07 -2.58
N GLN A 109 10.81 -4.12 -3.92
CA GLN A 109 10.40 -5.29 -4.73
C GLN A 109 11.41 -6.43 -4.63
N GLU A 110 12.72 -6.12 -4.64
CA GLU A 110 13.80 -7.11 -4.47
C GLU A 110 13.74 -7.86 -3.13
N GLN A 111 12.99 -7.33 -2.15
CA GLN A 111 12.87 -7.86 -0.81
C GLN A 111 11.48 -8.49 -0.55
N GLU A 112 10.69 -8.83 -1.58
CA GLU A 112 9.29 -9.28 -1.42
C GLU A 112 9.07 -10.48 -0.48
N GLU A 113 10.06 -11.38 -0.34
CA GLU A 113 9.93 -12.63 0.42
C GLU A 113 10.18 -12.52 1.94
N ILE A 114 10.58 -11.34 2.46
CA ILE A 114 10.90 -11.15 3.89
C ILE A 114 9.89 -10.26 4.64
N SER A 115 9.84 -10.39 5.97
CA SER A 115 8.86 -9.67 6.81
C SER A 115 9.10 -8.15 6.81
N LEU A 116 8.05 -7.37 7.09
CA LEU A 116 8.13 -5.90 7.12
C LEU A 116 9.20 -5.38 8.10
N LEU A 117 9.32 -6.04 9.26
CA LEU A 117 10.34 -5.71 10.26
C LEU A 117 11.75 -6.05 9.76
N GLN A 118 11.91 -7.18 9.07
CA GLN A 118 13.19 -7.55 8.46
C GLN A 118 13.58 -6.58 7.34
N LYS A 119 12.62 -6.06 6.56
CA LYS A 119 12.88 -5.00 5.58
C LYS A 119 13.42 -3.75 6.25
N LEU A 120 12.78 -3.28 7.32
CA LEU A 120 13.28 -2.13 8.08
C LEU A 120 14.69 -2.39 8.64
N SER A 121 14.92 -3.59 9.18
CA SER A 121 16.24 -4.01 9.68
C SER A 121 17.32 -4.00 8.59
N ARG A 122 17.03 -4.58 7.41
CA ARG A 122 17.94 -4.55 6.26
C ARG A 122 18.16 -3.13 5.75
N PHE A 123 17.14 -2.28 5.73
CA PHE A 123 17.31 -0.88 5.36
C PHE A 123 18.31 -0.17 6.28
N ILE A 124 18.19 -0.33 7.60
CA ILE A 124 19.16 0.25 8.53
C ILE A 124 20.57 -0.32 8.28
N LEU A 125 20.70 -1.64 8.14
CA LEU A 125 21.98 -2.32 8.06
C LEU A 125 22.70 -2.14 6.72
N GLU A 126 22.00 -2.39 5.61
CA GLU A 126 22.57 -2.48 4.26
C GLU A 126 22.55 -1.14 3.53
N VAL A 127 21.71 -0.20 3.97
CA VAL A 127 21.61 1.14 3.38
C VAL A 127 22.21 2.19 4.30
N LEU A 128 21.59 2.46 5.46
CA LEU A 128 21.99 3.61 6.28
C LEU A 128 23.40 3.45 6.86
N LEU A 129 23.70 2.31 7.48
CA LEU A 129 25.00 2.05 8.09
C LEU A 129 26.13 1.91 7.05
N VAL A 130 25.81 1.47 5.82
CA VAL A 130 26.78 1.35 4.72
C VAL A 130 27.09 2.69 4.07
N GLU A 131 26.08 3.54 3.92
CA GLU A 131 26.21 4.86 3.30
C GLU A 131 26.98 5.83 4.21
N PHE A 132 26.60 5.88 5.49
CA PHE A 132 27.28 6.71 6.48
C PHE A 132 28.23 5.81 7.27
N LYS A 133 29.48 5.66 6.84
CA LYS A 133 30.43 4.72 7.46
C LYS A 133 31.11 5.27 8.72
N ASN A 134 31.35 6.57 8.74
CA ASN A 134 32.15 7.22 9.78
C ASN A 134 31.32 8.15 10.67
N GLU A 135 30.10 8.45 10.25
CA GLU A 135 29.21 9.37 10.92
C GLU A 135 28.30 8.63 11.91
N GLN A 136 27.94 9.37 12.96
CA GLN A 136 26.94 8.96 13.93
C GLN A 136 25.55 9.32 13.39
N ILE A 137 24.63 8.37 13.40
CA ILE A 137 23.28 8.47 12.87
C ILE A 137 22.29 8.58 14.04
N ILE A 138 21.44 9.61 14.00
CA ILE A 138 20.39 9.82 14.99
C ILE A 138 19.04 9.88 14.28
N ILE A 139 18.13 9.00 14.67
CA ILE A 139 16.77 8.95 14.15
C ILE A 139 15.82 9.49 15.21
N PHE A 140 15.18 10.62 14.90
CA PHE A 140 14.13 11.23 15.71
C PHE A 140 12.77 10.73 15.23
N ILE A 141 11.94 10.23 16.14
CA ILE A 141 10.55 9.85 15.88
C ILE A 141 9.66 10.87 16.60
N ASP A 142 8.94 11.70 15.85
CA ASP A 142 8.02 12.70 16.40
C ASP A 142 6.56 12.21 16.34
N GLU A 143 5.73 12.78 17.21
CA GLU A 143 4.31 12.48 17.37
C GLU A 143 4.01 10.96 17.51
N ILE A 144 4.77 10.27 18.37
CA ILE A 144 4.63 8.83 18.62
C ILE A 144 3.23 8.44 19.11
N ASP A 145 2.46 9.34 19.71
CA ASP A 145 1.09 9.07 20.14
C ASP A 145 0.12 8.78 18.98
N ASN A 146 0.50 9.09 17.73
CA ASN A 146 -0.27 8.67 16.55
C ASN A 146 -0.37 7.14 16.42
N VAL A 147 0.57 6.37 16.98
CA VAL A 147 0.49 4.90 16.92
C VAL A 147 -0.68 4.34 17.73
N LEU A 148 -1.21 5.11 18.69
CA LEU A 148 -2.36 4.71 19.51
C LEU A 148 -3.69 4.70 18.71
N ALA A 149 -3.72 5.35 17.55
CA ALA A 149 -4.89 5.39 16.67
C ALA A 149 -4.93 4.24 15.64
N LEU A 150 -3.84 3.49 15.50
CA LEU A 150 -3.73 2.39 14.53
C LEU A 150 -4.59 1.19 14.93
N ASP A 151 -5.13 0.49 13.93
CA ASP A 151 -5.97 -0.70 14.09
C ASP A 151 -5.17 -2.03 14.14
N PHE A 152 -3.84 -1.95 14.17
CA PHE A 152 -2.92 -3.09 14.26
C PHE A 152 -1.81 -2.85 15.32
N PRO A 153 -1.24 -3.92 15.90
CA PRO A 153 -0.19 -3.78 16.92
C PRO A 153 1.14 -3.30 16.34
N VAL A 154 1.79 -2.38 17.04
CA VAL A 154 3.11 -1.80 16.68
C VAL A 154 4.24 -2.25 17.60
N ASP A 155 4.00 -3.18 18.53
CA ASP A 155 4.99 -3.71 19.48
C ASP A 155 6.28 -4.20 18.80
N ASP A 156 6.18 -4.72 17.58
CA ASP A 156 7.33 -5.17 16.78
C ASP A 156 8.29 -4.03 16.41
N PHE A 157 7.79 -2.82 16.16
CA PHE A 157 8.63 -1.65 15.90
C PHE A 157 9.43 -1.25 17.15
N PHE A 158 8.80 -1.25 18.31
CA PHE A 158 9.48 -0.97 19.58
C PHE A 158 10.49 -2.07 19.94
N ALA A 159 10.16 -3.33 19.67
CA ALA A 159 11.08 -4.45 19.79
C ALA A 159 12.30 -4.29 18.86
N PHE A 160 12.11 -3.71 17.66
CA PHE A 160 13.20 -3.41 16.73
C PHE A 160 14.14 -2.32 17.24
N ILE A 161 13.64 -1.25 17.87
CA ILE A 161 14.49 -0.24 18.52
C ILE A 161 15.36 -0.90 19.60
N ARG A 162 14.76 -1.76 20.43
CA ARG A 162 15.49 -2.53 21.44
C ARG A 162 16.51 -3.50 20.81
N PHE A 163 16.14 -4.15 19.71
CA PHE A 163 17.05 -5.02 18.95
C PHE A 163 18.27 -4.24 18.47
N CYS A 164 18.10 -3.05 17.88
CA CYS A 164 19.20 -2.21 17.42
C CYS A 164 20.15 -1.83 18.57
N TYR A 165 19.60 -1.49 19.73
CA TYR A 165 20.40 -1.20 20.92
C TYR A 165 21.21 -2.42 21.38
N ASN A 166 20.58 -3.59 21.47
CA ASN A 166 21.26 -4.82 21.88
C ASN A 166 22.33 -5.26 20.89
N GLN A 167 22.12 -5.00 19.59
CA GLN A 167 23.08 -5.37 18.55
C GLN A 167 24.42 -4.64 18.65
N ARG A 168 24.51 -3.55 19.41
CA ARG A 168 25.77 -2.85 19.70
C ARG A 168 26.84 -3.74 20.32
N ALA A 169 26.43 -4.77 21.07
CA ALA A 169 27.34 -5.74 21.68
C ALA A 169 27.90 -6.78 20.69
N VAL A 170 27.22 -6.99 19.57
CA VAL A 170 27.55 -8.05 18.58
C VAL A 170 28.12 -7.47 17.30
N ASN A 171 27.52 -6.38 16.80
CA ASN A 171 27.92 -5.68 15.59
C ASN A 171 28.27 -4.21 15.94
N PRO A 172 29.55 -3.84 15.93
CA PRO A 172 30.02 -2.50 16.28
C PRO A 172 29.38 -1.37 15.47
N GLU A 173 28.91 -1.64 14.25
CA GLU A 173 28.25 -0.64 13.39
C GLU A 173 27.00 -0.04 14.07
N TYR A 174 26.29 -0.81 14.87
CA TYR A 174 25.11 -0.32 15.61
C TYR A 174 25.45 0.67 16.73
N ASN A 175 26.72 0.79 17.15
CA ASN A 175 27.14 1.85 18.09
C ASN A 175 26.96 3.24 17.48
N ARG A 176 26.88 3.33 16.15
CA ARG A 176 26.69 4.57 15.42
C ARG A 176 25.22 4.96 15.26
N LEU A 177 24.27 4.10 15.65
CA LEU A 177 22.84 4.34 15.48
C LEU A 177 22.15 4.63 16.82
N THR A 178 21.50 5.78 16.93
CA THR A 178 20.75 6.18 18.13
C THR A 178 19.34 6.64 17.78
N PHE A 179 18.38 6.35 18.65
CA PHE A 179 16.99 6.74 18.50
C PHE A 179 16.57 7.76 19.57
N ALA A 180 15.67 8.67 19.20
CA ALA A 180 15.02 9.59 20.12
C ALA A 180 13.52 9.67 19.80
N ILE A 181 12.64 9.48 20.79
CA ILE A 181 11.17 9.45 20.59
C ILE A 181 10.50 10.67 21.25
N PHE A 182 9.55 11.30 20.59
CA PHE A 182 8.81 12.47 21.06
C PHE A 182 7.31 12.24 20.90
N GLY A 183 6.50 12.71 21.87
CA GLY A 183 5.04 12.70 21.76
C GLY A 183 4.30 12.89 23.08
N VAL A 184 2.99 12.59 23.06
CA VAL A 184 2.03 12.84 24.17
C VAL A 184 1.39 11.54 24.64
N ALA A 185 2.19 10.67 25.25
CA ALA A 185 1.74 9.39 25.81
C ALA A 185 2.55 9.03 27.06
N LYS A 186 2.09 8.08 27.87
CA LYS A 186 2.98 7.39 28.81
C LYS A 186 3.68 6.22 28.10
N PRO A 187 4.89 5.81 28.54
CA PRO A 187 5.55 4.60 28.04
C PRO A 187 4.66 3.35 28.06
N SER A 188 3.78 3.23 29.05
CA SER A 188 2.82 2.12 29.19
C SER A 188 1.70 2.12 28.16
N ASP A 189 1.40 3.26 27.55
CA ASP A 189 0.30 3.38 26.58
C ASP A 189 0.74 2.92 25.19
N LEU A 190 2.02 3.12 24.88
CA LEU A 190 2.62 2.85 23.56
C LEU A 190 2.87 1.37 23.28
N ILE A 191 2.86 0.51 24.31
CA ILE A 191 3.26 -0.90 24.19
C ILE A 191 2.28 -1.78 24.98
N GLN A 192 1.74 -2.80 24.33
CA GLN A 192 0.84 -3.76 24.98
C GLN A 192 1.63 -4.81 25.77
N ASP A 193 2.72 -5.33 25.19
CA ASP A 193 3.59 -6.30 25.87
C ASP A 193 4.73 -5.62 26.66
N LYS A 194 4.51 -5.51 27.98
CA LYS A 194 5.48 -4.92 28.90
C LYS A 194 6.85 -5.62 28.92
N GLN A 195 6.96 -6.87 28.47
CA GLN A 195 8.26 -7.57 28.42
C GLN A 195 9.13 -7.11 27.23
N ARG A 196 8.51 -6.54 26.19
CA ARG A 196 9.18 -6.17 24.92
C ARG A 196 9.55 -4.68 24.84
N THR A 197 9.31 -3.92 25.91
CA THR A 197 9.50 -2.47 25.93
C THR A 197 10.98 -2.02 25.79
N PRO A 198 11.29 -1.05 24.92
CA PRO A 198 12.59 -0.37 24.87
C PRO A 198 12.69 0.73 25.94
N PHE A 199 11.61 1.13 26.61
CA PHE A 199 11.64 2.21 27.59
C PHE A 199 12.43 1.85 28.87
N ASN A 200 12.67 0.56 29.12
CA ASN A 200 13.52 0.09 30.22
C ASN A 200 15.02 0.34 30.00
N ILE A 201 15.45 0.48 28.74
CA ILE A 201 16.84 0.78 28.36
C ILE A 201 17.02 2.24 27.95
N GLY A 202 15.94 3.02 27.92
CA GLY A 202 15.92 4.40 27.45
C GLY A 202 15.98 5.41 28.59
N LYS A 203 16.55 6.57 28.31
CA LYS A 203 16.59 7.73 29.20
C LYS A 203 15.38 8.63 28.96
N SER A 204 14.56 8.81 30.00
CA SER A 204 13.49 9.81 30.01
C SER A 204 14.09 11.21 30.11
N ILE A 205 13.70 12.11 29.22
CA ILE A 205 14.06 13.52 29.28
C ILE A 205 12.82 14.32 29.68
N GLN A 206 12.88 14.93 30.87
CA GLN A 206 11.78 15.70 31.40
C GLN A 206 11.77 17.11 30.81
N LEU A 207 10.58 17.58 30.43
CA LEU A 207 10.37 18.93 29.91
C LEU A 207 9.68 19.79 30.97
N ASP A 208 10.43 20.72 31.52
CA ASP A 208 9.91 21.70 32.46
C ASP A 208 9.53 23.01 31.74
N GLY A 209 8.74 23.83 32.43
CA GLY A 209 8.41 25.19 32.00
C GLY A 209 9.63 26.11 32.04
N PHE A 210 9.49 27.32 31.50
CA PHE A 210 10.52 28.34 31.56
C PHE A 210 10.68 28.86 32.99
N ALA A 211 11.94 28.94 33.42
CA ALA A 211 12.31 29.54 34.69
C ALA A 211 12.65 31.02 34.48
N ILE A 212 12.76 31.78 35.57
CA ILE A 212 13.16 33.18 35.48
C ILE A 212 14.62 33.32 35.02
N ASP A 213 15.49 32.39 35.40
CA ASP A 213 16.93 32.46 35.19
C ASP A 213 17.35 32.32 33.71
N ASN A 214 16.50 31.76 32.85
CA ASN A 214 16.78 31.53 31.44
C ASN A 214 15.85 32.29 30.47
N ILE A 215 15.04 33.22 30.97
CA ILE A 215 14.00 33.89 30.18
C ILE A 215 14.51 35.03 29.29
N GLN A 216 15.79 35.40 29.40
CA GLN A 216 16.39 36.54 28.71
C GLN A 216 16.06 36.61 27.20
N PRO A 217 16.13 35.52 26.42
CA PRO A 217 15.81 35.56 24.99
C PRO A 217 14.40 36.08 24.71
N LEU A 218 13.42 35.79 25.58
CA LEU A 218 12.06 36.32 25.46
C LEU A 218 11.94 37.75 25.96
N ALA A 219 12.68 38.12 27.01
CA ALA A 219 12.70 39.49 27.52
C ALA A 219 13.23 40.48 26.46
N ASP A 220 14.24 40.08 25.67
CA ASP A 220 14.87 40.94 24.66
C ASP A 220 13.91 41.46 23.58
N GLY A 221 12.80 40.75 23.33
CA GLY A 221 11.78 41.20 22.39
C GLY A 221 10.77 42.19 22.97
N LEU A 222 10.71 42.35 24.30
CA LEU A 222 9.77 43.25 24.97
C LEU A 222 10.42 44.62 25.20
N ASN A 223 10.01 45.61 24.41
CA ASN A 223 10.46 46.99 24.59
C ASN A 223 9.24 47.92 24.80
N ILE A 224 8.71 47.90 26.03
CA ILE A 224 7.60 48.77 26.42
C ILE A 224 8.19 50.03 27.07
N PRO A 225 7.92 51.24 26.53
CA PRO A 225 8.47 52.48 27.07
C PRO A 225 8.14 52.65 28.56
N GLY A 226 9.16 52.91 29.39
CA GLY A 226 8.99 53.17 30.82
C GLY A 226 9.00 51.93 31.72
N HIS A 227 9.10 50.71 31.19
CA HIS A 227 9.07 49.47 31.97
C HIS A 227 10.27 48.56 31.71
N ASN A 228 10.67 47.78 32.73
CA ASN A 228 11.75 46.81 32.62
C ASN A 228 11.23 45.47 32.05
N ALA A 229 11.87 44.97 30.98
CA ALA A 229 11.49 43.72 30.32
C ALA A 229 11.52 42.50 31.26
N PHE A 230 12.47 42.44 32.19
CA PHE A 230 12.60 41.35 33.16
C PHE A 230 11.48 41.38 34.22
N GLU A 231 11.06 42.58 34.63
CA GLU A 231 9.91 42.77 35.52
C GLU A 231 8.61 42.32 34.83
N ILE A 232 8.43 42.66 33.56
CA ILE A 232 7.30 42.18 32.74
C ILE A 232 7.32 40.65 32.66
N MET A 233 8.47 40.04 32.35
CA MET A 233 8.61 38.58 32.30
C MET A 233 8.28 37.93 33.65
N ARG A 234 8.66 38.52 34.78
CA ARG A 234 8.30 37.99 36.10
C ARG A 234 6.79 37.92 36.30
N HIS A 235 6.06 38.96 35.91
CA HIS A 235 4.59 38.96 35.98
C HIS A 235 3.95 38.00 34.97
N ILE A 236 4.52 37.85 33.77
CA ILE A 236 4.10 36.84 32.79
C ILE A 236 4.22 35.43 33.41
N LEU A 237 5.37 35.11 34.01
CA LEU A 237 5.63 33.79 34.59
C LEU A 237 4.73 33.49 35.80
N ILE A 238 4.29 34.49 36.57
CA ILE A 238 3.28 34.29 37.62
C ILE A 238 1.98 33.73 37.02
N TRP A 239 1.53 34.27 35.88
CA TRP A 239 0.31 33.84 35.21
C TRP A 239 0.46 32.51 34.47
N THR A 240 1.58 32.30 33.78
CA THR A 240 1.77 31.15 32.89
C THR A 240 2.44 29.96 33.56
N ASN A 241 3.07 30.17 34.72
CA ASN A 241 3.97 29.23 35.39
C ASN A 241 5.03 28.65 34.43
N GLY A 242 5.55 29.50 33.53
CA GLY A 242 6.54 29.11 32.53
C GLY A 242 6.04 28.18 31.43
N GLN A 243 4.73 27.97 31.28
CA GLN A 243 4.22 27.13 30.19
C GLN A 243 4.60 27.77 28.84
N PRO A 244 5.34 27.07 27.95
CA PRO A 244 5.99 27.71 26.81
C PRO A 244 5.03 28.44 25.87
N PHE A 245 3.94 27.80 25.45
CA PHE A 245 3.00 28.39 24.51
C PHE A 245 2.33 29.66 25.05
N LEU A 246 1.81 29.65 26.28
CA LEU A 246 1.18 30.79 26.94
C LEU A 246 2.19 31.90 27.19
N THR A 247 3.43 31.55 27.56
CA THR A 247 4.48 32.54 27.77
C THR A 247 4.82 33.26 26.47
N HIS A 248 4.98 32.53 25.36
CA HIS A 248 5.13 33.12 24.03
C HIS A 248 3.90 33.93 23.60
N LYS A 249 2.68 33.43 23.85
CA LYS A 249 1.42 34.10 23.49
C LYS A 249 1.29 35.44 24.21
N LEU A 250 1.59 35.46 25.50
CA LEU A 250 1.52 36.69 26.28
C LEU A 250 2.61 37.68 25.89
N CYS A 251 3.84 37.21 25.60
CA CYS A 251 4.89 38.08 25.05
C CYS A 251 4.49 38.68 23.71
N GLN A 252 3.90 37.88 22.80
CA GLN A 252 3.42 38.37 21.51
C GLN A 252 2.29 39.40 21.68
N LEU A 253 1.30 39.13 22.53
CA LEU A 253 0.20 40.06 22.78
C LEU A 253 0.71 41.38 23.34
N LEU A 254 1.63 41.35 24.30
CA LEU A 254 2.26 42.56 24.84
C LEU A 254 3.06 43.30 23.77
N PHE A 255 3.83 42.58 22.95
CA PHE A 255 4.57 43.16 21.83
C PHE A 255 3.62 43.89 20.85
N ASP A 256 2.55 43.24 20.41
CA ASP A 256 1.58 43.78 19.45
C ASP A 256 0.77 44.95 20.05
N LEU A 257 0.50 44.92 21.36
CA LEU A 257 -0.25 45.95 22.07
C LEU A 257 0.62 47.11 22.57
N THR A 258 1.96 47.01 22.50
CA THR A 258 2.91 48.06 22.95
C THR A 258 2.49 49.49 22.57
N PRO A 259 2.03 49.79 21.33
CA PRO A 259 1.64 51.16 20.95
C PRO A 259 0.42 51.71 21.70
N LYS A 260 -0.37 50.84 22.35
CA LYS A 260 -1.63 51.15 23.04
C LYS A 260 -1.47 51.10 24.57
N ILE A 261 -0.31 50.70 25.08
CA ILE A 261 -0.07 50.56 26.52
C ILE A 261 0.21 51.94 27.12
N ASN A 262 -0.47 52.26 28.22
CA ASN A 262 -0.23 53.50 28.95
C ASN A 262 0.97 53.35 29.89
N ALA A 263 2.04 54.11 29.62
CA ALA A 263 3.31 54.05 30.36
C ALA A 263 3.21 54.45 31.85
N THR A 264 2.06 54.97 32.31
CA THR A 264 1.84 55.32 33.73
C THR A 264 1.26 54.19 34.58
N GLN A 265 0.84 53.07 33.98
CA GLN A 265 0.28 51.92 34.71
C GLN A 265 1.39 51.01 35.28
N SER A 266 1.12 50.30 36.39
CA SER A 266 2.08 49.32 36.91
C SER A 266 2.18 48.09 35.99
N VAL A 267 3.35 47.47 35.91
CA VAL A 267 3.61 46.26 35.10
C VAL A 267 2.62 45.13 35.45
N GLU A 268 2.33 44.95 36.74
CA GLU A 268 1.34 43.99 37.22
C GLU A 268 -0.05 44.21 36.57
N THR A 269 -0.49 45.47 36.53
CA THR A 269 -1.81 45.84 35.99
C THR A 269 -1.83 45.65 34.48
N ILE A 270 -0.78 46.03 33.77
CA ILE A 270 -0.66 45.84 32.32
C ILE A 270 -0.77 44.36 31.96
N VAL A 271 0.03 43.50 32.59
CA VAL A 271 0.03 42.06 32.31
C VAL A 271 -1.32 41.44 32.67
N LYS A 272 -1.89 41.80 33.83
CA LYS A 272 -3.21 41.34 34.27
C LYS A 272 -4.32 41.73 33.29
N ASP A 273 -4.36 42.99 32.85
CA ASP A 273 -5.38 43.48 31.92
C ASP A 273 -5.27 42.79 30.56
N VAL A 274 -4.05 42.51 30.08
CA VAL A 274 -3.85 41.76 28.85
C VAL A 274 -4.33 40.32 28.98
N VAL A 275 -3.97 39.64 30.08
CA VAL A 275 -4.42 38.26 30.33
C VAL A 275 -5.95 38.19 30.43
N ILE A 276 -6.56 39.08 31.21
CA ILE A 276 -8.01 39.08 31.40
C ILE A 276 -8.74 39.36 30.07
N ASN A 277 -8.36 40.42 29.36
CA ASN A 277 -9.12 40.88 28.20
C ASN A 277 -8.89 40.07 26.92
N TYR A 278 -7.70 39.50 26.74
CA TYR A 278 -7.29 38.82 25.50
C TYR A 278 -7.08 37.30 25.64
N ILE A 279 -7.13 36.75 26.85
CA ILE A 279 -6.98 35.29 27.08
C ILE A 279 -8.16 34.72 27.86
N ILE A 280 -8.57 35.32 28.98
CA ILE A 280 -9.61 34.75 29.85
C ILE A 280 -11.03 35.10 29.37
N ASN A 281 -11.30 36.38 29.12
CA ASN A 281 -12.61 36.84 28.69
C ASN A 281 -12.93 36.32 27.28
N ASN A 282 -14.07 35.65 27.12
CA ASN A 282 -14.49 35.06 25.85
C ASN A 282 -13.42 34.14 25.22
N TRP A 283 -12.66 33.43 26.06
CA TRP A 283 -11.56 32.57 25.63
C TRP A 283 -11.96 31.57 24.52
N GLU A 284 -13.20 31.05 24.57
CA GLU A 284 -13.74 30.12 23.57
C GLU A 284 -13.65 30.67 22.12
N PHE A 285 -13.74 31.99 21.96
CA PHE A 285 -13.65 32.68 20.67
C PHE A 285 -12.26 33.28 20.39
N GLN A 286 -11.49 33.58 21.43
CA GLN A 286 -10.19 34.26 21.31
C GLN A 286 -8.98 33.30 21.27
N ASP A 287 -9.21 32.00 21.49
CA ASP A 287 -8.16 30.99 21.53
C ASP A 287 -7.61 30.63 20.13
N GLU A 288 -6.91 31.59 19.53
CA GLU A 288 -6.17 31.44 18.28
C GLU A 288 -4.68 31.78 18.48
N PRO A 289 -3.73 30.91 18.05
CA PRO A 289 -3.97 29.51 17.69
C PRO A 289 -4.51 28.70 18.88
N GLN A 290 -5.20 27.59 18.59
CA GLN A 290 -5.91 26.78 19.59
C GLN A 290 -4.97 26.15 20.62
N HIS A 291 -5.33 26.29 21.89
CA HIS A 291 -4.65 25.68 23.02
C HIS A 291 -5.63 25.37 24.15
N LEU A 292 -6.36 26.38 24.64
CA LEU A 292 -7.37 26.20 25.68
C LEU A 292 -8.52 25.32 25.18
N ARG A 293 -8.97 25.50 23.93
CA ARG A 293 -10.00 24.65 23.32
C ARG A 293 -9.54 23.21 23.22
N THR A 294 -8.27 22.99 22.84
CA THR A 294 -7.69 21.63 22.78
C THR A 294 -7.66 20.94 24.15
N ILE A 295 -7.38 21.68 25.23
CA ILE A 295 -7.44 21.15 26.61
C ILE A 295 -8.88 20.80 26.98
N SER A 296 -9.81 21.73 26.76
CA SER A 296 -11.25 21.54 26.99
C SER A 296 -11.79 20.31 26.26
N ASP A 297 -11.56 20.24 24.95
CA ASP A 297 -12.03 19.15 24.10
C ASP A 297 -11.44 17.82 24.58
N ARG A 298 -10.17 17.76 24.95
CA ARG A 298 -9.57 16.51 25.45
C ARG A 298 -10.24 16.00 26.73
N ILE A 299 -10.65 16.90 27.63
CA ILE A 299 -11.29 16.54 28.89
C ILE A 299 -12.74 16.08 28.67
N ILE A 300 -13.45 16.70 27.72
CA ILE A 300 -14.90 16.53 27.52
C ILE A 300 -15.23 15.53 26.40
N ARG A 301 -14.35 15.30 25.42
CA ARG A 301 -14.59 14.50 24.20
C ARG A 301 -15.16 13.13 24.46
N ASN A 302 -14.72 12.44 25.51
CA ASN A 302 -15.28 11.16 25.89
C ASN A 302 -16.33 11.34 27.00
N GLU A 303 -17.58 11.54 26.60
CA GLU A 303 -18.71 11.72 27.53
C GLU A 303 -18.87 10.56 28.53
N HIS A 304 -18.34 9.37 28.24
CA HIS A 304 -18.39 8.23 29.16
C HIS A 304 -17.47 8.39 30.37
N ILE A 305 -16.43 9.24 30.31
CA ILE A 305 -15.42 9.39 31.37
C ILE A 305 -15.29 10.87 31.80
N ALA A 306 -15.73 11.82 30.99
CA ALA A 306 -15.67 13.26 31.25
C ALA A 306 -16.21 13.67 32.63
N GLY A 307 -17.27 13.00 33.12
CA GLY A 307 -17.83 13.24 34.45
C GLY A 307 -16.81 13.06 35.58
N ARG A 308 -15.98 12.00 35.53
CA ARG A 308 -14.92 11.78 36.52
C ARG A 308 -13.74 12.73 36.35
N HIS A 309 -13.33 13.04 35.11
CA HIS A 309 -12.26 14.02 34.89
C HIS A 309 -12.62 15.38 35.51
N LEU A 310 -13.85 15.83 35.29
CA LEU A 310 -14.36 17.08 35.84
C LEU A 310 -14.49 17.04 37.37
N GLU A 311 -14.89 15.91 37.96
CA GLU A 311 -14.94 15.73 39.42
C GLU A 311 -13.54 15.81 40.06
N VAL A 312 -12.56 15.08 39.54
CA VAL A 312 -11.18 15.11 40.06
C VAL A 312 -10.61 16.53 39.94
N TYR A 313 -10.86 17.20 38.83
CA TYR A 313 -10.41 18.58 38.64
C TYR A 313 -11.15 19.57 39.55
N GLN A 314 -12.45 19.40 39.77
CA GLN A 314 -13.23 20.21 40.71
C GLN A 314 -12.70 20.10 42.14
N ARG A 315 -12.29 18.91 42.59
CA ARG A 315 -11.67 18.72 43.90
C ARG A 315 -10.36 19.51 44.05
N ILE A 316 -9.54 19.55 42.99
CA ILE A 316 -8.31 20.36 42.96
C ILE A 316 -8.66 21.85 43.10
N LEU A 317 -9.69 22.34 42.39
CA LEU A 317 -10.15 23.74 42.47
C LEU A 317 -10.74 24.10 43.83
N LEU A 318 -11.37 23.15 44.53
CA LEU A 318 -11.88 23.32 45.89
C LEU A 318 -10.77 23.30 46.97
N GLY A 319 -9.51 23.12 46.56
CA GLY A 319 -8.36 23.06 47.47
C GLY A 319 -8.19 21.73 48.18
N GLU A 320 -8.86 20.67 47.75
CA GLU A 320 -8.65 19.34 48.31
C GLU A 320 -7.27 18.77 47.92
N GLU A 321 -6.65 18.04 48.85
CA GLU A 321 -5.38 17.35 48.57
C GLU A 321 -5.63 16.06 47.77
N VAL A 322 -5.49 16.16 46.45
CA VAL A 322 -5.58 15.00 45.55
C VAL A 322 -4.19 14.37 45.41
N LEU A 323 -3.97 13.25 46.12
CA LEU A 323 -2.76 12.44 46.01
C LEU A 323 -2.69 11.76 44.64
N VAL A 324 -1.47 11.62 44.12
CA VAL A 324 -1.24 10.97 42.84
C VAL A 324 -1.36 9.46 43.01
N ASP A 325 -2.28 8.85 42.27
CA ASP A 325 -2.62 7.42 42.37
C ASP A 325 -2.47 6.66 41.04
N ASP A 326 -1.98 7.33 40.00
CA ASP A 326 -1.83 6.80 38.64
C ASP A 326 -3.13 6.19 38.04
N SER A 327 -4.30 6.59 38.55
CA SER A 327 -5.58 6.25 37.94
C SER A 327 -5.69 6.85 36.54
N ARG A 328 -6.44 6.16 35.65
CA ARG A 328 -6.59 6.56 34.24
C ARG A 328 -7.07 8.00 34.10
N GLU A 329 -7.94 8.43 35.00
CA GLU A 329 -8.51 9.77 35.05
C GLU A 329 -7.45 10.83 35.39
N GLN A 330 -6.56 10.57 36.36
CA GLN A 330 -5.45 11.47 36.69
C GLN A 330 -4.43 11.55 35.55
N ILE A 331 -4.18 10.44 34.87
CA ILE A 331 -3.25 10.36 33.74
C ILE A 331 -3.71 11.25 32.58
N GLU A 332 -4.98 11.16 32.20
CA GLU A 332 -5.53 12.00 31.14
C GLU A 332 -5.50 13.49 31.49
N LEU A 333 -5.78 13.83 32.76
CA LEU A 333 -5.64 15.21 33.24
C LEU A 333 -4.18 15.70 33.16
N LEU A 334 -3.19 14.88 33.51
CA LEU A 334 -1.77 15.22 33.37
C LEU A 334 -1.34 15.38 31.90
N LEU A 335 -1.77 14.46 31.02
CA LEU A 335 -1.45 14.50 29.59
C LEU A 335 -2.14 15.65 28.85
N SER A 336 -3.31 16.09 29.32
CA SER A 336 -3.95 17.33 28.84
C SER A 336 -3.10 18.57 29.12
N GLY A 337 -2.22 18.49 30.12
CA GLY A 337 -1.40 19.60 30.58
C GLY A 337 -2.16 20.60 31.46
N LEU A 338 -3.42 20.32 31.84
CA LEU A 338 -4.21 21.16 32.74
C LEU A 338 -3.67 21.15 34.18
N VAL A 339 -3.21 19.97 34.64
CA VAL A 339 -2.65 19.76 35.98
C VAL A 339 -1.20 19.31 35.90
N ILE A 340 -0.48 19.45 37.02
CA ILE A 340 0.90 18.99 37.19
C ILE A 340 1.05 18.16 38.47
N HIS A 341 2.01 17.25 38.44
CA HIS A 341 2.48 16.54 39.62
C HIS A 341 3.44 17.44 40.41
N SER A 342 3.09 17.79 41.65
CA SER A 342 3.93 18.60 42.53
C SER A 342 3.90 18.01 43.94
N GLN A 343 5.06 17.57 44.44
CA GLN A 343 5.22 17.01 45.79
C GLN A 343 4.24 15.85 46.11
N GLY A 344 3.98 14.96 45.15
CA GLY A 344 3.06 13.82 45.32
C GLY A 344 1.57 14.18 45.22
N LYS A 345 1.23 15.43 44.90
CA LYS A 345 -0.14 15.94 44.76
C LYS A 345 -0.38 16.49 43.36
N LEU A 346 -1.64 16.48 42.92
CA LEU A 346 -2.07 17.18 41.72
C LEU A 346 -2.42 18.63 42.01
N LYS A 347 -1.93 19.54 41.17
CA LYS A 347 -2.25 20.98 41.22
C LYS A 347 -2.56 21.51 39.83
N VAL A 348 -3.37 22.56 39.73
CA VAL A 348 -3.57 23.28 38.47
C VAL A 348 -2.23 23.85 38.01
N LYS A 349 -1.93 23.72 36.71
CA LYS A 349 -0.59 24.04 36.20
C LYS A 349 -0.24 25.52 36.29
N ASN A 350 -1.21 26.41 36.09
CA ASN A 350 -1.01 27.86 36.13
C ASN A 350 -2.34 28.61 36.37
N LEU A 351 -2.23 29.90 36.68
CA LEU A 351 -3.35 30.77 37.02
C LEU A 351 -4.30 31.02 35.84
N ILE A 352 -3.79 31.05 34.61
CA ILE A 352 -4.64 31.20 33.42
C ILE A 352 -5.61 30.02 33.31
N TYR A 353 -5.12 28.80 33.48
CA TYR A 353 -5.95 27.60 33.42
C TYR A 353 -6.97 27.56 34.55
N GLU A 354 -6.57 27.93 35.76
CA GLU A 354 -7.47 28.02 36.91
C GLU A 354 -8.60 29.04 36.69
N ALA A 355 -8.28 30.18 36.06
CA ALA A 355 -9.25 31.22 35.75
C ALA A 355 -10.17 30.88 34.57
N VAL A 356 -9.67 30.12 33.58
CA VAL A 356 -10.44 29.70 32.38
C VAL A 356 -11.33 28.50 32.68
N PHE A 357 -10.76 27.48 33.33
CA PHE A 357 -11.44 26.24 33.70
C PHE A 357 -11.82 26.31 35.18
N ASP A 358 -12.57 27.33 35.55
CA ASP A 358 -12.93 27.57 36.94
C ASP A 358 -14.06 26.64 37.45
N LEU A 359 -14.47 26.86 38.70
CA LEU A 359 -15.59 26.13 39.31
C LEU A 359 -16.92 26.35 38.56
N GLN A 360 -17.12 27.51 37.93
CA GLN A 360 -18.32 27.82 37.17
C GLN A 360 -18.34 27.04 35.84
N TRP A 361 -17.22 26.99 35.14
CA TRP A 361 -17.05 26.24 33.91
C TRP A 361 -17.20 24.74 34.15
N THR A 362 -16.51 24.18 35.15
CA THR A 362 -16.62 22.75 35.50
C THR A 362 -18.07 22.37 35.82
N SER A 363 -18.74 23.18 36.65
CA SER A 363 -20.16 22.98 36.99
C SER A 363 -21.06 23.03 35.74
N LYS A 364 -20.86 24.01 34.85
CA LYS A 364 -21.62 24.15 33.59
C LYS A 364 -21.44 22.95 32.67
N GLN A 365 -20.23 22.41 32.54
CA GLN A 365 -19.99 21.23 31.70
C GLN A 365 -20.59 19.97 32.34
N MET A 366 -20.48 19.81 33.66
CA MET A 366 -21.14 18.71 34.37
C MET A 366 -22.68 18.78 34.26
N GLU A 367 -23.27 19.98 34.25
CA GLU A 367 -24.71 20.18 34.03
C GLU A 367 -25.12 19.77 32.61
N LYS A 368 -24.33 20.10 31.58
CA LYS A 368 -24.61 19.68 30.19
C LYS A 368 -24.55 18.17 29.99
N LEU A 369 -23.67 17.48 30.71
CA LEU A 369 -23.54 16.03 30.60
C LEU A 369 -24.76 15.32 31.17
N ARG A 370 -25.41 15.84 32.23
CA ARG A 370 -26.47 15.15 32.97
C ARG A 370 -27.87 15.50 32.45
N PRO A 371 -28.69 14.53 32.00
CA PRO A 371 -30.10 14.79 31.68
C PRO A 371 -30.94 15.20 32.91
N TYR A 372 -30.44 14.95 34.12
CA TYR A 372 -31.10 15.25 35.41
C TYR A 372 -30.43 16.37 36.23
N ALA A 373 -29.62 17.23 35.59
CA ALA A 373 -28.76 18.21 36.24
C ALA A 373 -29.48 19.12 37.27
N GLN A 374 -30.65 19.66 36.93
CA GLN A 374 -31.38 20.60 37.80
C GLN A 374 -31.84 19.96 39.11
N LYS A 375 -32.40 18.75 39.02
CA LYS A 375 -32.88 17.99 40.18
C LYS A 375 -31.73 17.51 41.06
N PHE A 376 -30.63 17.06 40.44
CA PHE A 376 -29.41 16.72 41.16
C PHE A 376 -28.84 17.89 41.96
N LYS A 377 -28.75 19.08 41.35
CA LYS A 377 -28.25 20.29 42.02
C LYS A 377 -29.11 20.69 43.22
N ALA A 378 -30.43 20.66 43.07
CA ALA A 378 -31.35 20.94 44.16
C ALA A 378 -31.25 19.91 45.30
N TRP A 379 -31.06 18.63 44.95
CA TRP A 379 -30.86 17.56 45.93
C TRP A 379 -29.56 17.72 46.73
N ILE A 380 -28.45 18.05 46.07
CA ILE A 380 -27.17 18.34 46.75
C ILE A 380 -27.30 19.57 47.65
N ALA A 381 -27.93 20.65 47.16
CA ALA A 381 -28.16 21.86 47.95
C ALA A 381 -29.04 21.61 49.20
N SER A 382 -29.92 20.61 49.17
CA SER A 382 -30.70 20.17 50.34
C SER A 382 -29.92 19.33 51.35
N GLY A 383 -28.61 19.15 51.16
CA GLY A 383 -27.79 18.27 51.99
C GLY A 383 -28.14 16.79 51.79
N GLN A 384 -28.56 16.40 50.58
CA GLN A 384 -28.93 15.03 50.19
C GLN A 384 -30.18 14.47 50.91
N LYS A 385 -31.05 15.33 51.45
CA LYS A 385 -32.24 14.93 52.23
C LYS A 385 -33.58 15.25 51.56
N GLY A 386 -33.61 16.15 50.56
CA GLY A 386 -34.84 16.56 49.88
C GLY A 386 -35.37 15.48 48.92
N THR A 387 -36.39 14.74 49.36
CA THR A 387 -37.01 13.64 48.59
C THR A 387 -37.86 14.12 47.40
N GLU A 388 -38.17 15.41 47.36
CA GLU A 388 -38.88 16.13 46.31
C GLU A 388 -38.01 16.35 45.05
N TYR A 389 -36.68 16.33 45.21
CA TYR A 389 -35.73 16.50 44.11
C TYR A 389 -35.28 15.18 43.49
N LEU A 390 -35.67 14.04 44.07
CA LEU A 390 -35.37 12.72 43.53
C LEU A 390 -36.15 12.46 42.23
N LEU A 391 -35.56 11.67 41.33
CA LEU A 391 -36.18 11.30 40.05
C LEU A 391 -37.29 10.25 40.27
N ARG A 392 -38.36 10.34 39.48
CA ARG A 392 -39.54 9.44 39.55
C ARG A 392 -40.06 9.15 38.15
N GLY A 393 -40.71 8.00 37.98
CA GLY A 393 -41.33 7.58 36.71
C GLY A 393 -40.36 7.59 35.52
N GLU A 394 -40.81 8.07 34.38
CA GLU A 394 -40.07 8.09 33.10
C GLU A 394 -38.72 8.84 33.20
N THR A 395 -38.67 9.93 34.00
CA THR A 395 -37.42 10.69 34.19
C THR A 395 -36.32 9.91 34.92
N LEU A 396 -36.70 8.97 35.80
CA LEU A 396 -35.76 8.07 36.46
C LEU A 396 -35.29 6.97 35.50
N GLU A 397 -36.19 6.42 34.69
CA GLU A 397 -35.85 5.39 33.70
C GLU A 397 -34.86 5.92 32.65
N GLN A 398 -35.14 7.09 32.07
CA GLN A 398 -34.25 7.75 31.12
C GLN A 398 -32.87 8.05 31.72
N ALA A 399 -32.82 8.50 32.99
CA ALA A 399 -31.58 8.76 33.71
C ALA A 399 -30.76 7.48 33.95
N LEU A 400 -31.42 6.36 34.30
CA LEU A 400 -30.78 5.07 34.52
C LEU A 400 -30.25 4.46 33.21
N THR A 401 -31.04 4.50 32.15
CA THR A 401 -30.62 4.05 30.81
C THR A 401 -29.43 4.84 30.31
N TRP A 402 -29.44 6.17 30.49
CA TRP A 402 -28.30 7.03 30.17
C TRP A 402 -27.07 6.67 31.01
N SER A 403 -27.24 6.41 32.31
CA SER A 403 -26.13 6.08 33.24
C SER A 403 -25.43 4.75 32.92
N TYR A 404 -26.11 3.77 32.32
CA TYR A 404 -25.60 2.39 32.17
C TYR A 404 -24.31 2.31 31.35
N SER A 405 -24.12 3.22 30.39
CA SER A 405 -22.92 3.25 29.56
C SER A 405 -21.84 4.23 30.07
N LYS A 406 -22.13 5.03 31.10
CA LYS A 406 -21.29 6.15 31.54
C LYS A 406 -20.59 5.81 32.87
N ARG A 407 -19.33 6.23 33.05
CA ARG A 407 -18.64 6.21 34.35
C ARG A 407 -18.95 7.49 35.10
N LEU A 408 -19.91 7.40 36.02
CA LEU A 408 -20.41 8.54 36.78
C LEU A 408 -19.57 8.83 38.04
N SER A 409 -19.78 10.03 38.60
CA SER A 409 -19.22 10.41 39.90
C SER A 409 -19.87 9.63 41.05
N ASP A 410 -19.21 9.59 42.20
CA ASP A 410 -19.75 8.92 43.40
C ASP A 410 -21.05 9.59 43.89
N GLN A 411 -21.18 10.91 43.67
CA GLN A 411 -22.38 11.65 44.03
C GLN A 411 -23.56 11.34 43.08
N ASP A 412 -23.29 11.18 41.78
CA ASP A 412 -24.30 10.77 40.79
C ASP A 412 -24.86 9.37 41.12
N TYR A 413 -23.99 8.42 41.49
CA TYR A 413 -24.44 7.10 41.92
C TYR A 413 -25.36 7.19 43.15
N ARG A 414 -25.00 7.99 44.16
CA ARG A 414 -25.83 8.19 45.37
C ARG A 414 -27.19 8.80 45.04
N PHE A 415 -27.25 9.79 44.15
CA PHE A 415 -28.51 10.41 43.71
C PHE A 415 -29.43 9.45 42.95
N LEU A 416 -28.87 8.67 42.01
CA LEU A 416 -29.63 7.68 41.25
C LEU A 416 -30.14 6.56 42.14
N THR A 417 -29.33 6.10 43.10
CA THR A 417 -29.70 5.07 44.08
C THR A 417 -30.81 5.57 45.00
N ALA A 418 -30.68 6.77 45.55
CA ALA A 418 -31.72 7.39 46.38
C ALA A 418 -33.04 7.58 45.62
N SER A 419 -32.96 7.90 44.32
CA SER A 419 -34.15 8.04 43.46
C SER A 419 -34.84 6.70 43.17
N GLN A 420 -34.07 5.61 42.99
CA GLN A 420 -34.61 4.25 42.87
C GLN A 420 -35.30 3.77 44.14
N GLU A 421 -34.73 4.05 45.33
CA GLU A 421 -35.33 3.68 46.61
C GLU A 421 -36.63 4.45 46.90
N ALA A 422 -36.70 5.73 46.52
CA ALA A 422 -37.92 6.54 46.65
C ALA A 422 -39.05 6.03 45.75
N ALA A 423 -38.77 5.75 44.47
CA ALA A 423 -39.74 5.19 43.53
C ALA A 423 -40.31 3.84 44.00
N LYS A 424 -39.46 2.99 44.59
CA LYS A 424 -39.88 1.69 45.16
C LYS A 424 -40.87 1.84 46.33
N ARG A 425 -40.74 2.87 47.16
CA ARG A 425 -41.65 3.15 48.29
C ARG A 425 -42.98 3.76 47.87
N GLU A 426 -43.00 4.50 46.76
CA GLU A 426 -44.18 5.16 46.19
C GLU A 426 -45.10 4.17 45.45
N ILE A 427 -44.50 3.24 44.67
CA ILE A 427 -45.20 2.08 44.08
C ILE A 427 -45.91 1.23 45.14
N GLN A 428 -45.37 1.18 46.36
CA GLN A 428 -45.96 0.46 47.49
C GLN A 428 -47.19 1.17 48.10
N LYS A 429 -47.34 2.49 47.88
CA LYS A 429 -48.47 3.32 48.34
C LYS A 429 -49.57 3.42 47.28
N ASP A 430 -49.22 3.55 46.00
CA ASP A 430 -50.18 3.71 44.90
C ASP A 430 -50.94 2.41 44.57
N LEU A 431 -50.38 1.25 44.92
CA LEU A 431 -51.00 -0.08 44.74
C LEU A 431 -52.37 -0.23 45.45
N LEU A 432 -52.66 0.61 46.45
CA LEU A 432 -53.93 0.60 47.18
C LEU A 432 -55.01 1.49 46.54
N ALA A 433 -54.64 2.51 45.76
CA ALA A 433 -55.57 3.44 45.10
C ALA A 433 -55.87 3.07 43.64
N GLU A 434 -54.95 2.35 42.98
CA GLU A 434 -55.01 2.02 41.54
C GLU A 434 -55.83 0.76 41.20
N LYS A 435 -56.49 0.13 42.17
CA LYS A 435 -57.33 -1.07 41.93
C LYS A 435 -58.66 -0.78 41.23
N GLN A 436 -59.16 0.46 41.29
CA GLN A 436 -60.48 0.82 40.73
C GLN A 436 -60.42 1.54 39.38
N ALA A 437 -59.32 2.24 39.04
CA ALA A 437 -59.18 2.94 37.76
C ALA A 437 -58.65 2.05 36.61
N ARG A 438 -57.93 0.97 36.92
CA ARG A 438 -57.29 0.09 35.92
C ARG A 438 -58.24 -0.68 35.02
N TYR A 439 -59.49 -0.92 35.41
CA TYR A 439 -60.38 -1.81 34.65
C TYR A 439 -60.79 -1.23 33.29
N LEU A 440 -60.84 0.09 33.14
CA LEU A 440 -61.26 0.78 31.90
C LEU A 440 -60.09 1.25 31.02
N GLU A 441 -58.91 1.49 31.59
CA GLU A 441 -57.72 1.91 30.85
C GLU A 441 -56.87 0.72 30.38
N GLN A 442 -56.99 -0.44 31.06
CA GLN A 442 -56.40 -1.71 30.59
C GLN A 442 -57.00 -2.18 29.27
N GLU A 443 -58.32 -2.05 29.03
CA GLU A 443 -58.91 -2.48 27.75
C GLU A 443 -58.38 -1.67 26.56
N LYS A 444 -58.23 -0.35 26.70
CA LYS A 444 -57.72 0.51 25.62
C LYS A 444 -56.22 0.33 25.37
N SER A 445 -55.43 0.22 26.44
CA SER A 445 -53.98 -0.01 26.33
C SER A 445 -53.67 -1.41 25.84
N GLN A 446 -54.45 -2.42 26.23
CA GLN A 446 -54.34 -3.77 25.66
C GLN A 446 -54.65 -3.77 24.17
N PHE A 447 -55.71 -3.09 23.72
CA PHE A 447 -56.04 -3.00 22.31
C PHE A 447 -54.94 -2.31 21.48
N VAL A 448 -54.40 -1.18 21.91
CA VAL A 448 -53.32 -0.47 21.18
C VAL A 448 -52.04 -1.31 21.14
N LEU A 449 -51.67 -1.95 22.25
CA LEU A 449 -50.47 -2.77 22.36
C LEU A 449 -50.62 -4.09 21.57
N GLU A 450 -51.82 -4.64 21.52
CA GLU A 450 -52.19 -5.77 20.66
C GLU A 450 -52.09 -5.40 19.18
N MET A 451 -52.63 -4.24 18.76
CA MET A 451 -52.54 -3.77 17.38
C MET A 451 -51.10 -3.48 16.94
N HIS A 452 -50.26 -2.91 17.81
CA HIS A 452 -48.82 -2.74 17.52
C HIS A 452 -48.07 -4.07 17.43
N ARG A 453 -48.33 -5.01 18.35
CA ARG A 453 -47.74 -6.34 18.32
C ARG A 453 -48.14 -7.10 17.07
N LEU A 454 -49.40 -6.98 16.67
CA LEU A 454 -49.96 -7.57 15.47
C LEU A 454 -49.36 -6.94 14.21
N ALA A 455 -49.22 -5.62 14.13
CA ALA A 455 -48.54 -4.93 13.03
C ALA A 455 -47.07 -5.37 12.87
N GLN A 456 -46.33 -5.52 13.97
CA GLN A 456 -44.96 -6.05 13.95
C GLN A 456 -44.90 -7.52 13.50
N GLN A 457 -45.83 -8.36 13.97
CA GLN A 457 -45.93 -9.75 13.55
C GLN A 457 -46.27 -9.88 12.06
N ILE A 458 -47.20 -9.06 11.56
CA ILE A 458 -47.59 -9.01 10.15
C ILE A 458 -46.40 -8.55 9.29
N LEU A 459 -45.71 -7.48 9.68
CA LEU A 459 -44.52 -7.00 8.97
C LEU A 459 -43.40 -8.05 8.96
N ALA A 460 -43.17 -8.74 10.09
CA ALA A 460 -42.19 -9.81 10.18
C ALA A 460 -42.56 -11.02 9.31
N ASN A 461 -43.85 -11.39 9.29
CA ASN A 461 -44.37 -12.46 8.43
C ASN A 461 -44.30 -12.08 6.94
N ALA A 462 -44.59 -10.83 6.60
CA ALA A 462 -44.47 -10.31 5.23
C ALA A 462 -43.01 -10.34 4.76
N ARG A 463 -42.06 -9.87 5.60
CA ARG A 463 -40.61 -9.97 5.34
C ARG A 463 -40.16 -11.41 5.18
N LYS A 464 -40.59 -12.33 6.06
CA LYS A 464 -40.24 -13.76 6.00
C LYS A 464 -40.80 -14.42 4.74
N THR A 465 -42.00 -14.06 4.34
CA THR A 465 -42.67 -14.62 3.14
C THR A 465 -42.05 -14.07 1.86
N ALA A 466 -41.78 -12.77 1.79
CA ALA A 466 -41.04 -12.16 0.69
C ALA A 466 -39.64 -12.79 0.54
N LYS A 467 -38.91 -12.99 1.65
CA LYS A 467 -37.60 -13.66 1.64
C LYS A 467 -37.68 -15.10 1.11
N LYS A 468 -38.73 -15.86 1.48
CA LYS A 468 -38.97 -17.22 0.95
C LYS A 468 -39.36 -17.22 -0.53
N ASN A 469 -40.14 -16.24 -0.98
CA ASN A 469 -40.63 -16.17 -2.36
C ASN A 469 -39.54 -15.72 -3.33
N ILE A 470 -38.65 -14.82 -2.91
CA ILE A 470 -37.49 -14.40 -3.73
C ILE A 470 -36.48 -15.52 -3.95
N GLN A 471 -36.30 -16.40 -2.98
CA GLN A 471 -35.50 -17.60 -3.17
C GLN A 471 -36.02 -18.46 -4.34
N LYS A 472 -37.33 -18.38 -4.66
CA LYS A 472 -37.97 -19.12 -5.76
C LYS A 472 -38.05 -18.36 -7.09
N LEU A 473 -37.94 -17.03 -7.09
CA LEU A 473 -37.97 -16.22 -8.31
C LEU A 473 -36.68 -16.39 -9.13
N ARG A 474 -36.84 -16.59 -10.45
CA ARG A 474 -35.77 -16.49 -11.45
C ARG A 474 -35.96 -15.15 -12.18
N LEU A 475 -35.04 -14.21 -11.98
CA LEU A 475 -35.05 -12.90 -12.64
C LEU A 475 -35.00 -13.03 -14.17
N ALA A 476 -35.60 -12.06 -14.86
CA ALA A 476 -35.86 -12.07 -16.30
C ALA A 476 -34.59 -12.15 -17.15
N ARG A 477 -34.63 -12.98 -18.21
CA ARG A 477 -33.51 -13.32 -19.13
C ARG A 477 -32.93 -12.13 -19.91
N ILE A 478 -33.67 -11.03 -20.03
CA ILE A 478 -33.37 -9.90 -20.93
C ILE A 478 -32.10 -9.13 -20.50
N HIS A 479 -31.81 -9.04 -19.21
CA HIS A 479 -30.64 -8.29 -18.71
C HIS A 479 -29.32 -9.03 -18.91
N ILE A 480 -29.35 -10.37 -18.99
CA ILE A 480 -28.14 -11.20 -19.13
C ILE A 480 -27.40 -10.84 -20.41
N ILE A 481 -28.12 -10.81 -21.53
CA ILE A 481 -27.56 -10.51 -22.85
C ILE A 481 -26.92 -9.11 -22.85
N SER A 482 -27.62 -8.10 -22.33
CA SER A 482 -27.11 -6.72 -22.29
C SER A 482 -25.82 -6.61 -21.47
N ILE A 483 -25.77 -7.27 -20.31
CA ILE A 483 -24.57 -7.27 -19.44
C ILE A 483 -23.40 -7.97 -20.14
N THR A 484 -23.65 -9.13 -20.76
CA THR A 484 -22.63 -9.85 -21.52
C THR A 484 -21.98 -8.98 -22.59
N PHE A 485 -22.78 -8.26 -23.38
CA PHE A 485 -22.25 -7.37 -24.42
C PHE A 485 -21.51 -6.17 -23.83
N ILE A 486 -22.04 -5.52 -22.81
CA ILE A 486 -21.40 -4.35 -22.17
C ILE A 486 -20.03 -4.74 -21.58
N VAL A 487 -19.97 -5.84 -20.84
CA VAL A 487 -18.73 -6.34 -20.24
C VAL A 487 -17.74 -6.75 -21.32
N ALA A 488 -18.18 -7.48 -22.35
CA ALA A 488 -17.30 -7.89 -23.45
C ALA A 488 -16.71 -6.69 -24.19
N ILE A 489 -17.52 -5.68 -24.52
CA ILE A 489 -17.05 -4.45 -25.18
C ILE A 489 -16.02 -3.73 -24.30
N ALA A 490 -16.30 -3.59 -23.00
CA ALA A 490 -15.37 -2.94 -22.07
C ALA A 490 -14.02 -3.68 -22.00
N VAL A 491 -14.04 -5.01 -21.95
CA VAL A 491 -12.81 -5.82 -21.93
C VAL A 491 -12.06 -5.77 -23.27
N ILE A 492 -12.76 -5.74 -24.40
CA ILE A 492 -12.14 -5.56 -25.72
C ILE A 492 -11.43 -4.20 -25.79
N ILE A 493 -12.06 -3.12 -25.32
CA ILE A 493 -11.43 -1.80 -25.23
C ILE A 493 -10.18 -1.84 -24.34
N LEU A 494 -10.29 -2.48 -23.16
CA LEU A 494 -9.17 -2.64 -22.24
C LEU A 494 -8.02 -3.42 -22.88
N ARG A 495 -8.31 -4.49 -23.63
CA ARG A 495 -7.30 -5.26 -24.36
C ARG A 495 -6.55 -4.37 -25.37
N PHE A 496 -7.25 -3.67 -26.25
CA PHE A 496 -6.62 -2.85 -27.29
C PHE A 496 -5.93 -1.58 -26.76
N SER A 497 -6.15 -1.21 -25.50
CA SER A 497 -5.41 -0.14 -24.86
C SER A 497 -3.94 -0.49 -24.57
N GLY A 498 -3.60 -1.78 -24.53
CA GLY A 498 -2.26 -2.29 -24.17
C GLY A 498 -2.09 -2.61 -22.68
N VAL A 499 -3.04 -2.25 -21.82
CA VAL A 499 -2.95 -2.47 -20.35
C VAL A 499 -2.78 -3.96 -19.99
N LEU A 500 -3.29 -4.88 -20.81
CA LEU A 500 -3.23 -6.32 -20.55
C LEU A 500 -2.02 -7.02 -21.18
N GLU A 501 -1.21 -6.33 -22.00
CA GLU A 501 -0.14 -6.92 -22.81
C GLU A 501 0.92 -7.62 -21.95
N GLU A 502 1.48 -6.92 -20.95
CA GLU A 502 2.57 -7.45 -20.11
C GLU A 502 2.16 -8.73 -19.35
N ILE A 503 0.93 -8.76 -18.84
CA ILE A 503 0.40 -9.92 -18.10
C ILE A 503 0.15 -11.09 -19.07
N GLU A 504 -0.30 -10.82 -20.29
CA GLU A 504 -0.51 -11.85 -21.32
C GLU A 504 0.82 -12.44 -21.82
N LEU A 505 1.84 -11.61 -22.04
CA LEU A 505 3.19 -12.05 -22.41
C LEU A 505 3.85 -12.87 -21.27
N THR A 506 3.64 -12.45 -20.03
CA THR A 506 4.08 -13.24 -18.86
C THR A 506 3.34 -14.58 -18.78
N SER A 507 2.06 -14.60 -19.13
CA SER A 507 1.27 -15.83 -19.19
C SER A 507 1.80 -16.78 -20.27
N LEU A 508 2.16 -16.26 -21.45
CA LEU A 508 2.83 -17.02 -22.50
C LEU A 508 4.16 -17.62 -22.02
N ASP A 509 4.96 -16.86 -21.27
CA ASP A 509 6.21 -17.37 -20.70
C ASP A 509 5.98 -18.56 -19.76
N LYS A 510 4.93 -18.49 -18.94
CA LYS A 510 4.54 -19.61 -18.06
C LYS A 510 4.11 -20.84 -18.84
N LEU A 511 3.46 -20.68 -20.00
CA LEU A 511 3.14 -21.81 -20.88
C LEU A 511 4.42 -22.48 -21.43
N PHE A 512 5.44 -21.71 -21.80
CA PHE A 512 6.74 -22.25 -22.22
C PHE A 512 7.45 -23.00 -21.08
N GLN A 513 7.43 -22.45 -19.87
CA GLN A 513 8.06 -23.04 -18.68
C GLN A 513 7.36 -24.32 -18.22
N ALA A 514 6.04 -24.40 -18.36
CA ALA A 514 5.25 -25.58 -17.99
C ALA A 514 5.37 -26.73 -19.00
N ARG A 515 5.90 -26.47 -20.20
CA ARG A 515 6.02 -27.46 -21.28
C ARG A 515 6.91 -28.65 -20.84
N PRO A 516 6.56 -29.88 -21.22
CA PRO A 516 7.43 -31.03 -20.99
C PRO A 516 8.82 -30.83 -21.62
N VAL A 517 9.87 -31.27 -20.91
CA VAL A 517 11.26 -31.19 -21.40
C VAL A 517 11.41 -31.99 -22.69
N THR A 518 11.91 -31.37 -23.75
CA THR A 518 12.17 -32.05 -25.02
C THR A 518 13.51 -32.79 -24.99
N THR A 519 13.64 -33.80 -25.84
CA THR A 519 14.91 -34.47 -26.12
C THR A 519 15.87 -33.55 -26.85
N VAL A 520 17.18 -33.78 -26.73
CA VAL A 520 18.21 -33.04 -27.48
C VAL A 520 17.96 -33.15 -28.99
N ASP A 521 17.98 -32.02 -29.71
CA ASP A 521 17.82 -32.01 -31.18
C ASP A 521 19.06 -32.64 -31.85
N PRO A 522 18.93 -33.79 -32.52
CA PRO A 522 20.09 -34.48 -33.09
C PRO A 522 20.66 -33.79 -34.34
N ARG A 523 19.96 -32.82 -34.92
CA ARG A 523 20.34 -32.18 -36.20
C ARG A 523 21.28 -30.99 -36.01
N ILE A 524 21.40 -30.45 -34.78
CA ILE A 524 22.13 -29.23 -34.49
C ILE A 524 23.14 -29.48 -33.38
N VAL A 525 24.37 -29.03 -33.59
CA VAL A 525 25.45 -29.02 -32.60
C VAL A 525 25.98 -27.60 -32.44
N ILE A 526 26.23 -27.19 -31.20
CA ILE A 526 26.78 -25.88 -30.85
C ILE A 526 28.23 -26.07 -30.43
N VAL A 527 29.15 -25.42 -31.12
CA VAL A 527 30.55 -25.25 -30.74
C VAL A 527 30.62 -23.97 -29.90
N ALA A 528 30.68 -24.15 -28.59
CA ALA A 528 30.65 -23.07 -27.62
C ALA A 528 32.04 -22.45 -27.41
N LEU A 529 32.08 -21.13 -27.51
CA LEU A 529 33.18 -20.31 -27.01
C LEU A 529 32.84 -19.88 -25.58
N ASP A 530 33.40 -20.60 -24.62
CA ASP A 530 33.17 -20.44 -23.18
C ASP A 530 34.18 -19.48 -22.51
N GLU A 531 33.91 -19.12 -21.26
CA GLU A 531 34.75 -18.20 -20.48
C GLU A 531 36.17 -18.75 -20.26
N LEU A 532 36.28 -20.08 -20.08
CA LEU A 532 37.56 -20.77 -19.91
C LEU A 532 38.46 -20.59 -21.13
N HIS A 533 37.90 -20.60 -22.33
CA HIS A 533 38.66 -20.33 -23.55
C HIS A 533 39.15 -18.88 -23.62
N ILE A 534 38.29 -17.90 -23.34
CA ILE A 534 38.69 -16.48 -23.38
C ILE A 534 39.84 -16.20 -22.40
N GLN A 535 39.76 -16.77 -21.19
CA GLN A 535 40.81 -16.64 -20.19
C GLN A 535 42.11 -17.33 -20.60
N GLN A 536 42.04 -18.51 -21.23
CA GLN A 536 43.22 -19.27 -21.62
C GLN A 536 44.03 -18.62 -22.74
N TYR A 537 43.37 -18.00 -23.72
CA TYR A 537 44.04 -17.38 -24.87
C TYR A 537 44.20 -15.85 -24.73
N GLY A 538 43.58 -15.24 -23.71
CA GLY A 538 43.82 -13.86 -23.31
C GLY A 538 43.32 -12.78 -24.28
N GLN A 539 42.59 -13.13 -25.33
CA GLN A 539 42.11 -12.20 -26.34
C GLN A 539 40.74 -12.60 -26.90
N TYR A 540 39.81 -11.64 -26.91
CA TYR A 540 38.54 -11.71 -27.64
C TYR A 540 38.40 -10.44 -28.52
N PRO A 541 37.99 -10.54 -29.80
CA PRO A 541 37.70 -11.77 -30.55
C PRO A 541 38.94 -12.67 -30.72
N MET A 542 38.73 -13.98 -30.86
CA MET A 542 39.83 -14.93 -31.10
C MET A 542 40.55 -14.64 -32.43
N SER A 543 41.84 -14.97 -32.54
CA SER A 543 42.60 -14.74 -33.78
C SER A 543 42.12 -15.59 -34.95
N ASP A 544 42.35 -15.08 -36.16
CA ASP A 544 41.92 -15.69 -37.41
C ASP A 544 42.66 -17.01 -37.68
N ALA A 545 43.88 -17.19 -37.19
CA ALA A 545 44.60 -18.46 -37.23
C ALA A 545 43.87 -19.56 -36.46
N ILE A 546 43.38 -19.27 -35.26
CA ILE A 546 42.66 -20.23 -34.42
C ILE A 546 41.30 -20.53 -35.05
N LEU A 547 40.57 -19.50 -35.50
CA LEU A 547 39.29 -19.70 -36.17
C LEU A 547 39.43 -20.51 -37.46
N ALA A 548 40.46 -20.23 -38.27
CA ALA A 548 40.76 -21.01 -39.47
C ALA A 548 41.06 -22.48 -39.16
N GLN A 549 41.76 -22.76 -38.05
CA GLN A 549 42.00 -24.14 -37.60
C GLN A 549 40.70 -24.82 -37.18
N VAL A 550 39.85 -24.17 -36.37
CA VAL A 550 38.54 -24.70 -35.96
C VAL A 550 37.69 -25.03 -37.19
N LEU A 551 37.55 -24.08 -38.12
CA LEU A 551 36.78 -24.28 -39.33
C LEU A 551 37.36 -25.39 -40.23
N GLN A 552 38.68 -25.49 -40.35
CA GLN A 552 39.33 -26.56 -41.09
C GLN A 552 39.06 -27.94 -40.46
N THR A 553 39.14 -28.06 -39.14
CA THR A 553 38.81 -29.30 -38.43
C THR A 553 37.36 -29.69 -38.66
N LEU A 554 36.42 -28.76 -38.45
CA LEU A 554 34.99 -29.03 -38.63
C LEU A 554 34.65 -29.39 -40.08
N LYS A 555 35.28 -28.72 -41.06
CA LYS A 555 35.12 -29.01 -42.48
C LYS A 555 35.47 -30.47 -42.81
N ASN A 556 36.53 -31.02 -42.20
CA ASN A 556 36.97 -32.40 -42.46
C ASN A 556 35.93 -33.46 -42.05
N TYR A 557 35.00 -33.11 -41.15
CA TYR A 557 33.91 -33.99 -40.72
C TYR A 557 32.64 -33.91 -41.58
N ASN A 558 32.64 -33.10 -42.65
CA ASN A 558 31.53 -32.95 -43.61
C ASN A 558 30.16 -32.60 -42.97
N PRO A 559 30.05 -31.47 -42.25
CA PRO A 559 28.76 -30.98 -41.76
C PRO A 559 27.86 -30.51 -42.91
N LYS A 560 26.54 -30.48 -42.69
CA LYS A 560 25.58 -30.00 -43.70
C LYS A 560 25.65 -28.49 -43.87
N ALA A 561 25.80 -27.76 -42.77
CA ALA A 561 25.98 -26.33 -42.76
C ALA A 561 26.79 -25.92 -41.53
N ILE A 562 27.57 -24.84 -41.66
CA ILE A 562 28.31 -24.24 -40.54
C ILE A 562 27.83 -22.80 -40.41
N GLY A 563 27.28 -22.43 -39.26
CA GLY A 563 26.98 -21.06 -38.90
C GLY A 563 28.05 -20.49 -38.00
N LEU A 564 28.60 -19.34 -38.37
CA LEU A 564 29.60 -18.62 -37.61
C LEU A 564 28.96 -17.35 -37.03
N ASP A 565 28.52 -17.45 -35.78
CA ASP A 565 27.95 -16.37 -34.98
C ASP A 565 29.05 -15.62 -34.22
N LEU A 566 30.02 -15.11 -34.99
CA LEU A 566 31.12 -14.29 -34.52
C LEU A 566 31.36 -13.19 -35.56
N TYR A 567 31.39 -11.94 -35.13
CA TYR A 567 31.66 -10.82 -36.02
C TYR A 567 33.09 -10.86 -36.55
N ARG A 568 33.23 -10.62 -37.86
CA ARG A 568 34.48 -10.64 -38.64
C ARG A 568 34.47 -9.55 -39.72
N ASP A 569 34.05 -8.34 -39.34
CA ASP A 569 34.13 -7.13 -40.16
C ASP A 569 35.59 -6.70 -40.41
N LEU A 570 36.46 -6.90 -39.42
CA LEU A 570 37.89 -6.62 -39.47
C LEU A 570 38.72 -7.90 -39.29
N PRO A 571 39.91 -8.01 -39.93
CA PRO A 571 40.83 -9.12 -39.71
C PRO A 571 41.41 -9.09 -38.28
N VAL A 572 41.59 -10.26 -37.68
CA VAL A 572 42.15 -10.43 -36.33
C VAL A 572 43.43 -11.26 -36.44
N GLU A 573 44.56 -10.59 -36.58
CA GLU A 573 45.86 -11.27 -36.73
C GLU A 573 46.26 -12.07 -35.48
N PRO A 574 47.10 -13.13 -35.64
CA PRO A 574 47.63 -13.66 -36.90
C PRO A 574 46.62 -14.53 -37.65
N GLY A 575 46.73 -14.60 -38.98
CA GLY A 575 46.16 -15.69 -39.81
C GLY A 575 45.01 -15.32 -40.74
N ALA A 576 44.81 -14.03 -41.03
CA ALA A 576 43.73 -13.56 -41.90
C ALA A 576 43.71 -14.24 -43.28
N ASP A 577 44.86 -14.37 -43.94
CA ASP A 577 44.96 -15.00 -45.27
C ASP A 577 44.47 -16.46 -45.27
N LYS A 578 44.82 -17.20 -44.21
CA LYS A 578 44.40 -18.61 -44.05
C LYS A 578 42.90 -18.68 -43.83
N LEU A 579 42.32 -17.79 -43.02
CA LEU A 579 40.88 -17.73 -42.81
C LEU A 579 40.12 -17.40 -44.10
N ILE A 580 40.62 -16.45 -44.89
CA ILE A 580 40.05 -16.12 -46.21
C ILE A 580 40.07 -17.34 -47.15
N GLN A 581 41.16 -18.11 -47.16
CA GLN A 581 41.24 -19.35 -47.94
C GLN A 581 40.19 -20.39 -47.48
N ILE A 582 40.00 -20.52 -46.17
CA ILE A 582 38.97 -21.41 -45.61
C ILE A 582 37.57 -20.95 -46.02
N TYR A 583 37.27 -19.65 -45.98
CA TYR A 583 35.99 -19.10 -46.44
C TYR A 583 35.70 -19.46 -47.90
N ARG A 584 36.66 -19.24 -48.79
CA ARG A 584 36.49 -19.53 -50.24
C ARG A 584 36.33 -21.02 -50.55
N THR A 585 36.86 -21.90 -49.70
CA THR A 585 36.82 -23.36 -49.92
C THR A 585 35.70 -24.07 -49.13
N THR A 586 34.85 -23.34 -48.42
CA THR A 586 33.81 -23.89 -47.54
C THR A 586 32.44 -23.30 -47.88
N PRO A 587 31.76 -23.79 -48.95
CA PRO A 587 30.54 -23.17 -49.47
C PRO A 587 29.30 -23.31 -48.56
N ASN A 588 29.36 -24.20 -47.58
CA ASN A 588 28.32 -24.44 -46.58
C ASN A 588 28.51 -23.62 -45.29
N LEU A 589 29.51 -22.73 -45.25
CA LEU A 589 29.73 -21.79 -44.15
C LEU A 589 28.84 -20.55 -44.31
N ILE A 590 28.27 -20.04 -43.23
CA ILE A 590 27.50 -18.79 -43.21
C ILE A 590 27.99 -17.95 -42.04
N GLY A 591 28.55 -16.77 -42.32
CA GLY A 591 28.89 -15.79 -41.30
C GLY A 591 27.73 -14.85 -40.99
N VAL A 592 27.93 -13.95 -40.03
CA VAL A 592 26.90 -13.01 -39.60
C VAL A 592 27.19 -11.56 -39.98
N LYS A 593 26.13 -10.77 -40.13
CA LYS A 593 26.12 -9.31 -40.04
C LYS A 593 25.08 -8.87 -39.00
N LYS A 594 25.23 -7.67 -38.46
CA LYS A 594 24.19 -6.99 -37.68
C LYS A 594 23.68 -5.79 -38.47
N ALA A 595 22.36 -5.69 -38.64
CA ALA A 595 21.76 -4.70 -39.53
C ALA A 595 20.85 -3.69 -38.82
N ILE A 596 20.46 -3.94 -37.58
CA ILE A 596 19.57 -3.12 -36.76
C ILE A 596 20.34 -2.52 -35.57
N ASP A 597 20.03 -1.28 -35.23
CA ASP A 597 20.64 -0.43 -34.18
C ASP A 597 22.16 -0.22 -34.32
N ASN A 598 22.96 -1.20 -33.91
CA ASN A 598 24.41 -1.17 -33.94
C ASN A 598 24.92 -1.98 -35.12
N LYS A 599 24.83 -1.42 -36.32
CA LYS A 599 25.19 -2.11 -37.57
C LYS A 599 26.65 -2.58 -37.54
N ILE A 600 26.87 -3.87 -37.78
CA ILE A 600 28.19 -4.48 -37.92
C ILE A 600 28.25 -5.16 -39.27
N ALA A 601 29.23 -4.77 -40.08
CA ALA A 601 29.42 -5.34 -41.41
C ALA A 601 29.80 -6.83 -41.32
N PRO A 602 29.43 -7.65 -42.32
CA PRO A 602 29.98 -9.00 -42.43
C PRO A 602 31.44 -8.97 -42.90
N SER A 603 32.09 -10.14 -42.84
CA SER A 603 33.35 -10.35 -43.56
C SER A 603 33.18 -10.04 -45.05
N PRO A 604 34.06 -9.20 -45.66
CA PRO A 604 33.97 -8.85 -47.07
C PRO A 604 33.93 -10.06 -48.01
N VAL A 605 34.70 -11.10 -47.68
CA VAL A 605 34.77 -12.34 -48.48
C VAL A 605 33.49 -13.15 -48.36
N LEU A 606 32.91 -13.29 -47.16
CA LEU A 606 31.63 -13.98 -47.00
C LEU A 606 30.48 -13.22 -47.66
N ALA A 607 30.54 -11.89 -47.68
CA ALA A 607 29.58 -11.05 -48.38
C ALA A 607 29.65 -11.24 -49.90
N GLU A 608 30.86 -11.26 -50.48
CA GLU A 608 31.11 -11.57 -51.90
C GLU A 608 30.50 -12.94 -52.28
N LEU A 609 30.70 -13.94 -51.43
CA LEU A 609 30.20 -15.31 -51.62
C LEU A 609 28.69 -15.47 -51.33
N LYS A 610 27.99 -14.40 -50.92
CA LYS A 610 26.59 -14.44 -50.45
C LYS A 610 26.37 -15.42 -49.28
N GLN A 611 27.40 -15.64 -48.48
CA GLN A 611 27.45 -16.55 -47.33
C GLN A 611 27.26 -15.79 -46.00
N VAL A 612 26.32 -14.85 -45.96
CA VAL A 612 26.03 -14.00 -44.78
C VAL A 612 24.58 -14.16 -44.32
N GLY A 613 24.34 -14.25 -43.02
CA GLY A 613 23.03 -14.16 -42.38
C GLY A 613 22.93 -13.03 -41.36
N LEU A 614 21.73 -12.68 -40.91
CA LEU A 614 21.50 -11.69 -39.85
C LEU A 614 21.69 -12.33 -38.46
N ALA A 615 22.40 -11.63 -37.57
CA ALA A 615 22.47 -11.92 -36.14
C ALA A 615 21.41 -11.16 -35.31
N ASP A 616 20.67 -10.24 -35.95
CA ASP A 616 19.69 -9.40 -35.26
C ASP A 616 18.59 -10.21 -34.56
N GLN A 617 18.27 -9.80 -33.34
CA GLN A 617 17.23 -10.36 -32.49
C GLN A 617 16.17 -9.30 -32.18
N VAL A 618 14.92 -9.71 -32.05
CA VAL A 618 13.80 -8.79 -31.74
C VAL A 618 13.48 -8.88 -30.26
N LEU A 619 13.69 -7.76 -29.56
CA LEU A 619 13.33 -7.61 -28.16
C LEU A 619 11.90 -7.08 -28.05
N ASP A 620 11.10 -7.69 -27.18
CA ASP A 620 9.81 -7.14 -26.77
C ASP A 620 10.00 -6.00 -25.77
N GLY A 621 8.92 -5.28 -25.43
CA GLY A 621 8.99 -4.12 -24.53
C GLY A 621 9.52 -4.42 -23.13
N ASP A 622 9.49 -5.69 -22.71
CA ASP A 622 10.06 -6.18 -21.45
C ASP A 622 11.49 -6.73 -21.58
N GLY A 623 12.13 -6.56 -22.75
CA GLY A 623 13.50 -6.98 -23.02
C GLY A 623 13.69 -8.48 -23.29
N LYS A 624 12.61 -9.27 -23.43
CA LYS A 624 12.71 -10.70 -23.77
C LYS A 624 12.51 -10.96 -25.26
N ILE A 625 13.04 -12.10 -25.72
CA ILE A 625 12.87 -12.58 -27.10
C ILE A 625 11.79 -13.64 -27.12
N ARG A 626 10.68 -13.33 -27.79
CA ARG A 626 9.59 -14.29 -28.10
C ARG A 626 9.32 -14.43 -29.59
N ARG A 627 9.92 -13.55 -30.38
CA ARG A 627 9.76 -13.44 -31.83
C ARG A 627 11.09 -13.70 -32.53
N ALA A 628 11.04 -14.30 -33.70
CA ALA A 628 12.19 -14.50 -34.55
C ALA A 628 12.06 -13.61 -35.80
N LEU A 629 13.03 -12.71 -35.99
CA LEU A 629 13.19 -12.00 -37.25
C LEU A 629 13.87 -12.93 -38.24
N LEU A 630 13.14 -13.31 -39.29
CA LEU A 630 13.59 -14.26 -40.30
C LEU A 630 14.25 -13.59 -41.49
N SER A 631 13.83 -12.37 -41.84
CA SER A 631 14.48 -11.57 -42.88
C SER A 631 14.22 -10.09 -42.72
N ILE A 632 15.11 -9.29 -43.28
CA ILE A 632 14.89 -7.86 -43.53
C ILE A 632 15.13 -7.57 -45.00
N GLU A 633 14.54 -6.50 -45.48
CA GLU A 633 14.82 -5.93 -46.79
C GLU A 633 15.62 -4.64 -46.60
N GLU A 634 16.85 -4.62 -47.14
CA GLU A 634 17.76 -3.48 -47.12
C GLU A 634 18.26 -3.25 -48.56
N ASP A 635 18.07 -2.05 -49.11
CA ASP A 635 18.43 -1.69 -50.50
C ASP A 635 17.90 -2.66 -51.57
N ASN A 636 16.60 -3.03 -51.49
CA ASN A 636 15.94 -4.04 -52.32
C ASN A 636 16.60 -5.44 -52.28
N LYS A 637 17.38 -5.74 -51.25
CA LYS A 637 17.99 -7.06 -51.01
C LYS A 637 17.45 -7.66 -49.74
N ILE A 638 16.90 -8.85 -49.87
CA ILE A 638 16.45 -9.64 -48.72
C ILE A 638 17.67 -10.32 -48.09
N THR A 639 17.93 -10.01 -46.82
CA THR A 639 18.91 -10.75 -46.01
C THR A 639 18.15 -11.67 -45.06
N LEU A 640 18.51 -12.96 -45.03
CA LEU A 640 17.92 -13.94 -44.13
C LEU A 640 18.66 -14.00 -42.79
N ASN A 641 17.95 -14.30 -41.71
CA ASN A 641 18.53 -14.64 -40.41
C ASN A 641 19.40 -15.89 -40.50
N LEU A 642 20.49 -15.91 -39.72
CA LEU A 642 21.43 -17.03 -39.67
C LEU A 642 20.72 -18.36 -39.46
N GLY A 643 19.79 -18.44 -38.49
CA GLY A 643 19.05 -19.66 -38.17
C GLY A 643 18.17 -20.16 -39.33
N LEU A 644 17.44 -19.25 -39.99
CA LEU A 644 16.65 -19.60 -41.17
C LEU A 644 17.55 -20.07 -42.33
N LYS A 645 18.65 -19.37 -42.59
CA LYS A 645 19.55 -19.69 -43.71
C LYS A 645 20.22 -21.06 -43.52
N LEU A 646 20.60 -21.40 -42.29
CA LEU A 646 21.13 -22.73 -41.94
C LEU A 646 20.05 -23.82 -42.11
N ALA A 647 18.83 -23.57 -41.65
CA ALA A 647 17.71 -24.50 -41.83
C ALA A 647 17.41 -24.76 -43.32
N LEU A 648 17.34 -23.71 -44.14
CA LEU A 648 17.14 -23.84 -45.59
C LEU A 648 18.25 -24.66 -46.24
N ARG A 649 19.53 -24.40 -45.93
CA ARG A 649 20.64 -25.21 -46.47
C ARG A 649 20.55 -26.68 -46.06
N TYR A 650 20.15 -26.97 -44.83
CA TYR A 650 19.94 -28.35 -44.40
C TYR A 650 18.80 -29.04 -45.16
N LEU A 651 17.68 -28.32 -45.34
CA LEU A 651 16.48 -28.79 -46.03
C LEU A 651 16.67 -29.01 -47.54
N GLU A 652 17.49 -28.20 -48.20
CA GLU A 652 17.87 -28.40 -49.59
C GLU A 652 18.54 -29.75 -49.80
N THR A 653 19.33 -30.24 -48.83
CA THR A 653 19.93 -31.58 -48.92
C THR A 653 18.92 -32.73 -48.77
N HIS A 654 17.68 -32.39 -48.40
CA HIS A 654 16.51 -33.28 -48.39
C HIS A 654 15.54 -32.96 -49.56
N ASN A 655 15.96 -32.15 -50.54
CA ASN A 655 15.16 -31.68 -51.67
C ASN A 655 13.90 -30.89 -51.27
N ILE A 656 13.96 -30.16 -50.14
CA ILE A 656 12.89 -29.28 -49.67
C ILE A 656 13.31 -27.83 -49.89
N TYR A 657 12.50 -27.09 -50.65
CA TYR A 657 12.73 -25.69 -50.98
C TYR A 657 11.59 -24.81 -50.44
N ALA A 658 11.89 -23.53 -50.21
CA ALA A 658 10.88 -22.54 -49.84
C ALA A 658 10.04 -22.14 -51.06
N SER A 659 8.76 -21.90 -50.85
CA SER A 659 7.83 -21.43 -51.87
C SER A 659 6.95 -20.34 -51.29
N ASP A 660 6.85 -19.22 -52.00
CA ASP A 660 6.00 -18.11 -51.60
C ASP A 660 4.53 -18.40 -51.93
N LEU A 661 3.66 -18.06 -51.00
CA LEU A 661 2.22 -18.18 -51.09
C LEU A 661 1.56 -16.80 -50.98
N PRO A 662 0.27 -16.66 -51.36
CA PRO A 662 -0.47 -15.43 -51.16
C PRO A 662 -0.41 -14.93 -49.70
N ASN A 663 -0.60 -13.61 -49.50
CA ASN A 663 -0.52 -12.94 -48.20
C ASN A 663 0.88 -13.01 -47.54
N HIS A 664 1.94 -13.05 -48.35
CA HIS A 664 3.32 -13.13 -47.87
C HIS A 664 3.55 -14.33 -46.94
N GLN A 665 2.87 -15.45 -47.18
CA GLN A 665 3.14 -16.68 -46.43
C GLN A 665 4.24 -17.48 -47.13
N ILE A 666 5.07 -18.19 -46.37
CA ILE A 666 6.14 -19.01 -46.93
C ILE A 666 5.92 -20.46 -46.54
N LYS A 667 5.81 -21.36 -47.53
CA LYS A 667 5.72 -22.80 -47.31
C LYS A 667 7.08 -23.44 -47.48
N ILE A 668 7.50 -24.23 -46.49
CA ILE A 668 8.76 -24.98 -46.47
C ILE A 668 8.45 -26.42 -46.02
N GLY A 669 8.42 -27.37 -46.96
CA GLY A 669 8.01 -28.74 -46.66
C GLY A 669 6.59 -28.78 -46.08
N LYS A 670 6.46 -29.27 -44.83
CA LYS A 670 5.21 -29.25 -44.06
C LYS A 670 4.96 -27.93 -43.30
N ALA A 671 5.96 -27.07 -43.16
CA ALA A 671 5.86 -25.82 -42.42
C ALA A 671 5.13 -24.75 -43.25
N LEU A 672 4.30 -23.96 -42.57
CA LEU A 672 3.69 -22.74 -43.10
C LEU A 672 4.08 -21.57 -42.19
N LEU A 673 5.02 -20.75 -42.65
CA LEU A 673 5.43 -19.53 -41.97
C LEU A 673 4.41 -18.44 -42.28
N THR A 674 3.78 -17.90 -41.24
CA THR A 674 2.85 -16.76 -41.34
C THR A 674 3.51 -15.53 -40.74
N PRO A 675 3.50 -14.37 -41.44
CA PRO A 675 4.12 -13.16 -40.93
C PRO A 675 3.39 -12.68 -39.67
N PHE A 676 4.15 -12.21 -38.69
CA PHE A 676 3.66 -11.59 -37.47
C PHE A 676 3.08 -10.20 -37.75
N HIS A 677 1.95 -9.87 -37.14
CA HIS A 677 1.33 -8.56 -37.18
C HIS A 677 1.36 -7.89 -35.81
N SER A 678 1.31 -6.56 -35.79
CA SER A 678 1.47 -5.73 -34.57
C SER A 678 0.52 -6.02 -33.41
N ASN A 679 -0.61 -6.70 -33.65
CA ASN A 679 -1.62 -7.01 -32.62
C ASN A 679 -1.85 -8.53 -32.46
N ASP A 680 -0.95 -9.36 -32.96
CA ASP A 680 -1.11 -10.82 -32.89
C ASP A 680 -1.10 -11.31 -31.43
N GLY A 681 -2.08 -12.14 -31.06
CA GLY A 681 -2.17 -12.70 -29.71
C GLY A 681 -2.29 -11.63 -28.62
N GLY A 682 -1.34 -11.60 -27.70
CA GLY A 682 -1.31 -10.62 -26.58
C GLY A 682 -0.70 -9.26 -26.91
N TYR A 683 -0.05 -9.11 -28.06
CA TYR A 683 0.65 -7.88 -28.42
C TYR A 683 -0.29 -6.74 -28.77
N VAL A 684 0.12 -5.50 -28.49
CA VAL A 684 -0.62 -4.30 -28.88
C VAL A 684 0.34 -3.28 -29.49
N ARG A 685 0.19 -3.01 -30.79
CA ARG A 685 1.03 -2.06 -31.55
C ARG A 685 2.53 -2.42 -31.50
N ALA A 686 2.86 -3.70 -31.46
CA ALA A 686 4.23 -4.18 -31.53
C ALA A 686 4.88 -3.88 -32.89
N ASP A 687 6.19 -3.67 -32.90
CA ASP A 687 6.95 -3.49 -34.14
C ASP A 687 6.94 -4.80 -34.96
N ALA A 688 6.31 -4.74 -36.14
CA ALA A 688 6.20 -5.85 -37.08
C ALA A 688 7.10 -5.66 -38.32
N GLY A 689 8.18 -4.86 -38.21
CA GLY A 689 9.15 -4.65 -39.28
C GLY A 689 9.92 -5.91 -39.70
N GLY A 690 10.20 -6.04 -41.00
CA GLY A 690 10.79 -7.26 -41.56
C GLY A 690 9.85 -8.47 -41.54
N TYR A 691 10.35 -9.66 -41.89
CA TYR A 691 9.57 -10.88 -41.81
C TYR A 691 9.78 -11.54 -40.45
N GLN A 692 8.82 -11.39 -39.54
CA GLN A 692 8.89 -11.96 -38.20
C GLN A 692 7.89 -13.12 -38.02
N ILE A 693 8.20 -14.05 -37.12
CA ILE A 693 7.27 -15.08 -36.64
C ILE A 693 7.32 -15.19 -35.11
N LEU A 694 6.26 -15.72 -34.50
CA LEU A 694 6.33 -16.19 -33.10
C LEU A 694 7.26 -17.40 -33.00
N LEU A 695 8.28 -17.30 -32.15
CA LEU A 695 9.29 -18.36 -32.03
C LEU A 695 8.76 -19.51 -31.16
N ASN A 696 8.51 -20.66 -31.78
CA ASN A 696 8.23 -21.88 -31.02
C ASN A 696 9.55 -22.53 -30.60
N PHE A 697 10.07 -22.14 -29.43
CA PHE A 697 11.33 -22.64 -28.88
C PHE A 697 11.36 -24.17 -28.80
N HIS A 698 12.50 -24.74 -29.16
CA HIS A 698 12.83 -26.13 -28.89
C HIS A 698 13.17 -26.30 -27.40
N GLY A 699 13.98 -25.40 -26.84
CA GLY A 699 14.28 -25.38 -25.42
C GLY A 699 15.45 -24.46 -25.08
N THR A 700 16.05 -24.73 -23.92
CA THR A 700 17.27 -24.05 -23.47
C THR A 700 18.51 -24.66 -24.11
N GLN A 701 19.70 -24.15 -23.80
CA GLN A 701 20.98 -24.73 -24.24
C GLN A 701 21.10 -26.24 -23.89
N LYS A 702 20.46 -26.69 -22.80
CA LYS A 702 20.46 -28.11 -22.39
C LYS A 702 19.81 -29.04 -23.42
N GLN A 703 18.99 -28.51 -24.34
CA GLN A 703 18.31 -29.27 -25.40
C GLN A 703 19.08 -29.27 -26.73
N PHE A 704 20.32 -28.80 -26.74
CA PHE A 704 21.22 -28.89 -27.88
C PHE A 704 22.51 -29.60 -27.48
N GLN A 705 23.11 -30.32 -28.42
CA GLN A 705 24.44 -30.87 -28.20
C GLN A 705 25.44 -29.71 -28.18
N VAL A 706 26.20 -29.57 -27.09
CA VAL A 706 27.23 -28.54 -26.94
C VAL A 706 28.60 -29.20 -26.83
N ILE A 707 29.57 -28.70 -27.59
CA ILE A 707 30.99 -29.08 -27.51
C ILE A 707 31.83 -27.83 -27.33
N SER A 708 32.91 -27.90 -26.56
CA SER A 708 33.80 -26.75 -26.39
C SER A 708 34.65 -26.56 -27.65
N ILE A 709 34.92 -25.31 -28.01
CA ILE A 709 35.87 -24.99 -29.09
C ILE A 709 37.27 -25.58 -28.84
N GLN A 710 37.63 -25.81 -27.56
CA GLN A 710 38.89 -26.44 -27.19
C GLN A 710 38.98 -27.89 -27.67
N ASP A 711 37.89 -28.65 -27.55
CA ASP A 711 37.85 -30.05 -27.98
C ASP A 711 37.98 -30.15 -29.50
N VAL A 712 37.42 -29.17 -30.22
CA VAL A 712 37.58 -29.04 -31.68
C VAL A 712 39.04 -28.74 -32.03
N LEU A 713 39.71 -27.84 -31.32
CA LEU A 713 41.12 -27.49 -31.55
C LEU A 713 42.07 -28.67 -31.28
N LYS A 714 41.78 -29.46 -30.23
CA LYS A 714 42.55 -30.67 -29.89
C LYS A 714 42.19 -31.88 -30.77
N ASN A 715 41.22 -31.74 -31.68
CA ASN A 715 40.68 -32.82 -32.50
C ASN A 715 40.14 -34.00 -31.66
N GLN A 716 39.57 -33.70 -30.49
CA GLN A 716 39.04 -34.65 -29.50
C GLN A 716 37.51 -34.73 -29.57
N ILE A 717 36.95 -34.78 -30.77
CA ILE A 717 35.50 -34.81 -30.98
C ILE A 717 35.08 -36.07 -31.77
N PRO A 718 34.06 -36.81 -31.30
CA PRO A 718 33.48 -37.90 -32.08
C PRO A 718 32.92 -37.39 -33.42
N ALA A 719 33.28 -38.05 -34.52
CA ALA A 719 32.92 -37.62 -35.88
C ALA A 719 31.40 -37.53 -36.11
N ASP A 720 30.64 -38.38 -35.43
CA ASP A 720 29.17 -38.46 -35.48
C ASP A 720 28.47 -37.25 -34.86
N LEU A 721 29.15 -36.46 -34.02
CA LEU A 721 28.61 -35.21 -33.47
C LEU A 721 28.60 -34.06 -34.48
N ILE A 722 29.42 -34.13 -35.54
CA ILE A 722 29.53 -33.07 -36.55
C ILE A 722 28.96 -33.51 -37.90
N ARG A 723 29.23 -34.76 -38.28
CA ARG A 723 28.89 -35.29 -39.60
C ARG A 723 27.39 -35.21 -39.85
N HIS A 724 27.03 -34.67 -41.02
CA HIS A 724 25.65 -34.52 -41.47
C HIS A 724 24.73 -33.62 -40.60
N ARG A 725 25.30 -32.79 -39.71
CA ARG A 725 24.54 -31.87 -38.85
C ARG A 725 24.75 -30.40 -39.24
N ILE A 726 23.93 -29.52 -38.69
CA ILE A 726 24.18 -28.08 -38.63
C ILE A 726 25.13 -27.83 -37.46
N VAL A 727 26.24 -27.17 -37.71
CA VAL A 727 27.22 -26.77 -36.69
C VAL A 727 27.10 -25.26 -36.49
N LEU A 728 26.79 -24.83 -35.28
CA LEU A 728 26.74 -23.41 -34.91
C LEU A 728 27.93 -23.08 -34.02
N ILE A 729 28.75 -22.11 -34.41
CA ILE A 729 29.91 -21.65 -33.66
C ILE A 729 29.59 -20.27 -33.11
N GLY A 730 29.64 -20.07 -31.80
CA GLY A 730 29.31 -18.78 -31.20
C GLY A 730 29.67 -18.68 -29.73
N ALA A 731 29.59 -17.45 -29.20
CA ALA A 731 29.90 -17.17 -27.81
C ALA A 731 28.80 -17.64 -26.86
N THR A 732 29.19 -18.34 -25.80
CA THR A 732 28.35 -18.62 -24.63
C THR A 732 28.93 -18.05 -23.34
N ALA A 733 30.11 -17.41 -23.43
CA ALA A 733 30.76 -16.72 -22.34
C ALA A 733 30.00 -15.45 -21.93
N GLU A 734 29.93 -15.17 -20.63
CA GLU A 734 29.22 -13.98 -20.13
C GLU A 734 29.97 -12.69 -20.49
N SER A 735 31.30 -12.74 -20.57
CA SER A 735 32.15 -11.58 -20.89
C SER A 735 31.94 -11.02 -22.30
N VAL A 736 31.38 -11.80 -23.24
CA VAL A 736 31.07 -11.36 -24.61
C VAL A 736 29.77 -10.56 -24.68
N ASN A 737 28.91 -10.68 -23.66
CA ASN A 737 27.64 -9.96 -23.53
C ASN A 737 26.64 -10.16 -24.69
N ASP A 738 26.64 -11.36 -25.30
CA ASP A 738 25.62 -11.79 -26.28
C ASP A 738 24.57 -12.72 -25.64
N LEU A 739 24.00 -12.27 -24.52
CA LEU A 739 23.09 -13.03 -23.68
C LEU A 739 21.74 -12.30 -23.56
N TYR A 740 20.63 -13.00 -23.84
CA TYR A 740 19.30 -12.41 -23.89
C TYR A 740 18.32 -13.06 -22.92
N HIS A 741 17.31 -12.31 -22.50
CA HIS A 741 16.18 -12.88 -21.76
C HIS A 741 15.21 -13.56 -22.72
N THR A 742 14.67 -14.70 -22.30
CA THR A 742 13.70 -15.51 -23.07
C THR A 742 12.58 -15.98 -22.15
N PRO A 743 11.51 -16.62 -22.66
CA PRO A 743 10.50 -17.26 -21.83
C PRO A 743 11.04 -18.20 -20.75
N TYR A 744 12.23 -18.79 -20.96
CA TYR A 744 12.89 -19.68 -20.00
C TYR A 744 13.76 -18.97 -18.96
N SER A 745 13.95 -17.65 -19.05
CA SER A 745 14.86 -16.93 -18.18
C SER A 745 14.34 -16.72 -16.76
N ASN A 746 13.03 -16.81 -16.51
CA ASN A 746 12.45 -16.60 -15.18
C ASN A 746 11.74 -17.87 -14.70
N SER A 747 12.50 -18.94 -14.45
CA SER A 747 11.95 -20.17 -13.85
C SER A 747 11.64 -19.93 -12.37
N SER A 748 10.48 -20.41 -11.91
CA SER A 748 10.09 -20.30 -10.49
C SER A 748 10.92 -21.17 -9.54
N PHE A 749 11.81 -22.02 -10.06
CA PHE A 749 12.60 -22.98 -9.26
C PHE A 749 14.10 -23.00 -9.59
N ASP A 750 14.55 -22.25 -10.60
CA ASP A 750 15.97 -22.18 -11.02
C ASP A 750 16.42 -20.72 -11.08
N ASN A 751 17.73 -20.50 -10.92
CA ASN A 751 18.31 -19.15 -11.07
C ASN A 751 17.99 -18.57 -12.45
N PRO A 752 17.67 -17.26 -12.55
CA PRO A 752 17.40 -16.65 -13.82
C PRO A 752 18.59 -16.76 -14.78
N ALA A 753 18.44 -17.53 -15.85
CA ALA A 753 19.51 -17.76 -16.82
C ALA A 753 19.20 -17.05 -18.14
N ARG A 754 20.14 -16.23 -18.61
CA ARG A 754 20.09 -15.62 -19.95
C ARG A 754 20.51 -16.65 -20.99
N MET A 755 19.92 -16.59 -22.18
CA MET A 755 20.20 -17.49 -23.29
C MET A 755 21.21 -16.84 -24.25
N PRO A 756 22.31 -17.53 -24.62
CA PRO A 756 23.24 -17.03 -25.62
C PRO A 756 22.61 -16.84 -27.01
N GLY A 757 23.03 -15.82 -27.76
CA GLY A 757 22.53 -15.53 -29.11
C GLY A 757 22.63 -16.72 -30.07
N VAL A 758 23.76 -17.44 -30.03
CA VAL A 758 23.95 -18.67 -30.82
C VAL A 758 22.91 -19.76 -30.52
N VAL A 759 22.42 -19.84 -29.27
CA VAL A 759 21.37 -20.78 -28.86
C VAL A 759 20.00 -20.33 -29.38
N ILE A 760 19.79 -19.03 -29.56
CA ILE A 760 18.57 -18.49 -30.19
C ILE A 760 18.56 -18.82 -31.68
N HIS A 761 19.68 -18.66 -32.39
CA HIS A 761 19.80 -19.10 -33.77
C HIS A 761 19.59 -20.62 -33.92
N ALA A 762 20.08 -21.42 -32.96
CA ALA A 762 19.80 -22.86 -32.90
C ALA A 762 18.30 -23.14 -32.72
N ASN A 763 17.61 -22.40 -31.85
CA ASN A 763 16.16 -22.50 -31.66
C ASN A 763 15.38 -22.12 -32.93
N ILE A 764 15.76 -21.05 -33.63
CA ILE A 764 15.15 -20.64 -34.90
C ILE A 764 15.29 -21.76 -35.94
N ALA A 765 16.52 -22.27 -36.13
CA ALA A 765 16.79 -23.36 -37.06
C ALA A 765 16.01 -24.63 -36.70
N SER A 766 16.05 -25.05 -35.42
CA SER A 766 15.32 -26.22 -34.91
C SER A 766 13.81 -26.09 -35.10
N SER A 767 13.24 -24.91 -34.83
CA SER A 767 11.81 -24.64 -34.98
C SER A 767 11.37 -24.84 -36.44
N ILE A 768 12.12 -24.28 -37.39
CA ILE A 768 11.86 -24.40 -38.83
C ILE A 768 12.05 -25.84 -39.31
N LEU A 769 13.14 -26.51 -38.92
CA LEU A 769 13.41 -27.90 -39.31
C LEU A 769 12.34 -28.86 -38.79
N SER A 770 11.96 -28.74 -37.52
CA SER A 770 10.91 -29.58 -36.95
C SER A 770 9.55 -29.31 -37.57
N ALA A 771 9.25 -28.07 -37.94
CA ALA A 771 8.03 -27.77 -38.66
C ALA A 771 8.05 -28.35 -40.09
N ALA A 772 9.16 -28.24 -40.80
CA ALA A 772 9.28 -28.64 -42.20
C ALA A 772 9.34 -30.16 -42.39
N LEU A 773 10.09 -30.86 -41.54
CA LEU A 773 10.34 -32.31 -41.63
C LEU A 773 9.35 -33.12 -40.79
N ASP A 774 9.26 -32.77 -39.50
CA ASP A 774 8.54 -33.56 -38.50
C ASP A 774 7.04 -33.18 -38.44
N GLY A 775 6.68 -32.00 -38.96
CA GLY A 775 5.32 -31.46 -38.89
C GLY A 775 4.98 -30.86 -37.51
N ARG A 776 5.98 -30.51 -36.69
CA ARG A 776 5.76 -29.82 -35.42
C ARG A 776 5.11 -28.46 -35.70
N PRO A 777 3.99 -28.10 -35.05
CA PRO A 777 3.31 -26.85 -35.35
C PRO A 777 4.16 -25.64 -34.94
N LEU A 778 4.18 -24.62 -35.79
CA LEU A 778 4.63 -23.28 -35.43
C LEU A 778 3.56 -22.61 -34.56
N LEU A 779 3.97 -21.60 -33.77
CA LEU A 779 3.02 -20.85 -32.97
C LEU A 779 2.13 -19.99 -33.86
N LYS A 780 0.82 -20.10 -33.64
CA LYS A 780 -0.23 -19.37 -34.35
C LYS A 780 -1.13 -18.67 -33.34
N VAL A 781 -1.72 -17.58 -33.78
CA VAL A 781 -2.72 -16.82 -33.02
C VAL A 781 -4.06 -16.86 -33.74
N TRP A 782 -5.13 -16.52 -33.01
CA TRP A 782 -6.43 -16.36 -33.62
C TRP A 782 -6.56 -15.03 -34.36
N LEU A 783 -7.47 -15.01 -35.33
CA LEU A 783 -7.97 -13.77 -35.90
C LEU A 783 -8.71 -12.97 -34.83
N HIS A 784 -8.60 -11.65 -34.88
CA HIS A 784 -9.19 -10.76 -33.86
C HIS A 784 -10.68 -10.99 -33.63
N GLN A 785 -11.44 -11.35 -34.68
CA GLN A 785 -12.88 -11.62 -34.56
C GLN A 785 -13.14 -12.84 -33.66
N ILE A 786 -12.33 -13.90 -33.80
CA ILE A 786 -12.48 -15.12 -33.00
C ILE A 786 -12.15 -14.81 -31.53
N GLU A 787 -11.15 -13.99 -31.28
CA GLU A 787 -10.81 -13.53 -29.92
C GLU A 787 -11.94 -12.68 -29.31
N TRP A 788 -12.61 -11.83 -30.10
CA TRP A 788 -13.77 -11.07 -29.61
C TRP A 788 -14.94 -12.00 -29.24
N PHE A 789 -15.22 -13.01 -30.08
CA PHE A 789 -16.20 -14.05 -29.74
C PHE A 789 -15.80 -14.83 -28.50
N TRP A 790 -14.51 -15.09 -28.29
CA TRP A 790 -14.00 -15.76 -27.10
C TRP A 790 -14.23 -14.94 -25.82
N ILE A 791 -13.93 -13.64 -25.85
CA ILE A 791 -14.19 -12.71 -24.75
C ILE A 791 -15.70 -12.64 -24.46
N LEU A 792 -16.52 -12.53 -25.51
CA LEU A 792 -17.98 -12.52 -25.41
C LEU A 792 -18.51 -13.82 -24.78
N LEU A 793 -18.00 -14.96 -25.21
CA LEU A 793 -18.37 -16.27 -24.67
C LEU A 793 -18.07 -16.37 -23.18
N TRP A 794 -16.87 -15.98 -22.75
CA TRP A 794 -16.49 -16.03 -21.32
C TRP A 794 -17.23 -15.00 -20.46
N SER A 795 -17.53 -13.83 -21.00
CA SER A 795 -18.46 -12.89 -20.36
C SER A 795 -19.85 -13.52 -20.16
N GLY A 796 -20.36 -14.18 -21.20
CA GLY A 796 -21.63 -14.91 -21.16
C GLY A 796 -21.62 -16.02 -20.11
N MET A 797 -20.58 -16.85 -20.09
CA MET A 797 -20.39 -17.91 -19.10
C MET A 797 -20.40 -17.37 -17.66
N GLY A 798 -19.76 -16.22 -17.42
CA GLY A 798 -19.75 -15.57 -16.10
C GLY A 798 -21.14 -15.11 -15.66
N THR A 799 -21.86 -14.42 -16.56
CA THR A 799 -23.23 -13.97 -16.28
C THR A 799 -24.21 -15.14 -16.07
N LEU A 800 -24.09 -16.23 -16.84
CA LEU A 800 -24.90 -17.43 -16.70
C LEU A 800 -24.60 -18.16 -15.39
N LEU A 801 -23.32 -18.28 -15.01
CA LEU A 801 -22.93 -18.97 -13.78
C LEU A 801 -23.53 -18.32 -12.54
N SER A 802 -23.43 -16.98 -12.45
CA SER A 802 -24.05 -16.20 -11.36
C SER A 802 -25.57 -16.37 -11.32
N TRP A 803 -26.20 -16.54 -12.48
CA TRP A 803 -27.65 -16.77 -12.56
C TRP A 803 -28.06 -18.19 -12.09
N PHE A 804 -27.26 -19.22 -12.36
CA PHE A 804 -27.57 -20.60 -11.97
C PHE A 804 -27.30 -20.90 -10.48
N PHE A 805 -26.21 -20.37 -9.91
CA PHE A 805 -25.77 -20.72 -8.55
C PHE A 805 -26.11 -19.61 -7.54
N LYS A 806 -27.20 -19.80 -6.78
CA LYS A 806 -27.62 -18.86 -5.72
C LYS A 806 -26.74 -18.89 -4.45
N PRO A 807 -26.24 -20.04 -3.94
CA PRO A 807 -25.42 -20.05 -2.74
C PRO A 807 -23.96 -19.71 -3.08
N LEU A 808 -23.38 -18.75 -2.35
CA LEU A 808 -22.02 -18.23 -2.60
C LEU A 808 -20.94 -19.33 -2.62
N LYS A 809 -21.07 -20.37 -1.79
CA LYS A 809 -20.12 -21.48 -1.71
C LYS A 809 -19.98 -22.24 -3.04
N TYR A 810 -21.10 -22.60 -3.67
CA TYR A 810 -21.07 -23.31 -4.96
C TYR A 810 -20.59 -22.41 -6.08
N LEU A 811 -20.96 -21.12 -6.05
CA LEU A 811 -20.49 -20.14 -7.01
C LEU A 811 -18.95 -20.03 -6.99
N LEU A 812 -18.34 -19.91 -5.81
CA LEU A 812 -16.87 -19.83 -5.67
C LEU A 812 -16.16 -21.08 -6.19
N VAL A 813 -16.67 -22.28 -5.86
CA VAL A 813 -16.11 -23.54 -6.37
C VAL A 813 -16.23 -23.62 -7.90
N SER A 814 -17.36 -23.22 -8.47
CA SER A 814 -17.56 -23.22 -9.92
C SER A 814 -16.69 -22.20 -10.65
N ILE A 815 -16.42 -21.02 -10.05
CA ILE A 815 -15.49 -20.02 -10.58
C ILE A 815 -14.08 -20.63 -10.68
N LEU A 816 -13.58 -21.21 -9.58
CA LEU A 816 -12.26 -21.83 -9.56
C LEU A 816 -12.16 -22.99 -10.57
N PHE A 817 -13.19 -23.82 -10.65
CA PHE A 817 -13.24 -24.94 -11.59
C PHE A 817 -13.21 -24.47 -13.06
N LEU A 818 -13.99 -23.44 -13.42
CA LEU A 818 -14.01 -22.93 -14.78
C LEU A 818 -12.71 -22.22 -15.18
N ILE A 819 -12.07 -21.49 -14.26
CA ILE A 819 -10.76 -20.88 -14.51
C ILE A 819 -9.70 -21.96 -14.71
N LEU A 820 -9.75 -23.05 -13.93
CA LEU A 820 -8.85 -24.20 -14.10
C LEU A 820 -9.06 -24.87 -15.46
N ILE A 821 -10.31 -25.09 -15.88
CA ILE A 821 -10.62 -25.63 -17.22
C ILE A 821 -10.10 -24.70 -18.31
N LEU A 822 -10.37 -23.40 -18.21
CA LEU A 822 -9.91 -22.40 -19.18
C LEU A 822 -8.39 -22.47 -19.33
N THR A 823 -7.66 -22.47 -18.21
CA THR A 823 -6.20 -22.55 -18.18
C THR A 823 -5.69 -23.85 -18.82
N LEU A 824 -6.34 -24.98 -18.52
CA LEU A 824 -6.00 -26.28 -19.10
C LEU A 824 -6.25 -26.31 -20.61
N VAL A 825 -7.37 -25.76 -21.08
CA VAL A 825 -7.72 -25.68 -22.50
C VAL A 825 -6.72 -24.82 -23.26
N THR A 826 -6.37 -23.64 -22.74
CA THR A 826 -5.36 -22.78 -23.36
C THR A 826 -3.97 -23.41 -23.34
N TYR A 827 -3.63 -24.16 -22.28
CA TYR A 827 -2.36 -24.89 -22.21
C TYR A 827 -2.28 -26.03 -23.24
N ILE A 828 -3.34 -26.83 -23.38
CA ILE A 828 -3.41 -27.88 -24.41
C ILE A 828 -3.35 -27.25 -25.82
N ALA A 829 -4.08 -26.17 -26.06
CA ALA A 829 -4.03 -25.45 -27.32
C ALA A 829 -2.60 -24.95 -27.64
N PHE A 830 -1.89 -24.44 -26.65
CA PHE A 830 -0.49 -24.03 -26.78
C PHE A 830 0.44 -25.17 -27.14
N LEU A 831 0.26 -26.37 -26.55
CA LEU A 831 1.02 -27.57 -26.93
C LEU A 831 0.74 -27.99 -28.39
N LEU A 832 -0.45 -27.70 -28.91
CA LEU A 832 -0.84 -27.89 -30.31
C LEU A 832 -0.40 -26.74 -31.24
N GLY A 833 0.31 -25.74 -30.71
CA GLY A 833 0.83 -24.60 -31.47
C GLY A 833 -0.10 -23.39 -31.55
N TRP A 834 -1.16 -23.32 -30.74
CA TRP A 834 -2.07 -22.18 -30.68
C TRP A 834 -1.85 -21.37 -29.41
N TRP A 835 -1.39 -20.13 -29.55
CA TRP A 835 -1.40 -19.17 -28.45
C TRP A 835 -2.75 -18.42 -28.42
N ILE A 836 -3.54 -18.69 -27.39
CA ILE A 836 -4.85 -18.07 -27.15
C ILE A 836 -4.73 -17.15 -25.94
N PRO A 837 -5.02 -15.85 -26.08
CA PRO A 837 -4.98 -14.92 -24.95
C PRO A 837 -5.95 -15.33 -23.83
N ILE A 838 -5.43 -15.56 -22.61
CA ILE A 838 -6.22 -16.06 -21.49
C ILE A 838 -6.71 -14.93 -20.56
N ILE A 839 -5.94 -13.86 -20.42
CA ILE A 839 -6.20 -12.80 -19.44
C ILE A 839 -7.49 -12.04 -19.77
N PRO A 840 -7.77 -11.61 -21.02
CA PRO A 840 -9.05 -10.99 -21.36
C PRO A 840 -10.25 -11.90 -21.07
N ALA A 841 -10.12 -13.21 -21.29
CA ALA A 841 -11.20 -14.17 -21.04
C ALA A 841 -11.50 -14.32 -19.54
N ILE A 842 -10.48 -14.40 -18.69
CA ILE A 842 -10.63 -14.46 -17.22
C ILE A 842 -11.28 -13.17 -16.70
N ILE A 843 -10.82 -12.01 -17.16
CA ILE A 843 -11.39 -10.71 -16.75
C ILE A 843 -12.85 -10.61 -17.19
N ALA A 844 -13.17 -10.97 -18.43
CA ALA A 844 -14.55 -10.95 -18.94
C ALA A 844 -15.48 -11.87 -18.14
N PHE A 845 -14.99 -13.06 -17.79
CA PHE A 845 -15.71 -14.01 -16.94
C PHE A 845 -15.99 -13.44 -15.55
N LEU A 846 -14.96 -12.96 -14.85
CA LEU A 846 -15.10 -12.43 -13.49
C LEU A 846 -15.95 -11.15 -13.45
N ALA A 847 -15.74 -10.22 -14.39
CA ALA A 847 -16.53 -9.01 -14.51
C ALA A 847 -18.00 -9.33 -14.82
N GLY A 848 -18.27 -10.35 -15.64
CA GLY A 848 -19.62 -10.86 -15.90
C GLY A 848 -20.29 -11.40 -14.64
N VAL A 849 -19.57 -12.19 -13.83
CA VAL A 849 -20.06 -12.69 -12.53
C VAL A 849 -20.39 -11.52 -11.59
N ILE A 850 -19.45 -10.61 -11.37
CA ILE A 850 -19.60 -9.50 -10.41
C ILE A 850 -20.75 -8.57 -10.81
N THR A 851 -20.79 -8.16 -12.08
CA THR A 851 -21.84 -7.25 -12.59
C THR A 851 -23.23 -7.88 -12.45
N GLN A 852 -23.34 -9.17 -12.75
CA GLN A 852 -24.59 -9.90 -12.60
C GLN A 852 -25.03 -10.01 -11.13
N ILE A 853 -24.11 -10.24 -10.18
CA ILE A 853 -24.43 -10.26 -8.74
C ILE A 853 -24.97 -8.90 -8.28
N ILE A 854 -24.33 -7.80 -8.68
CA ILE A 854 -24.76 -6.43 -8.32
C ILE A 854 -26.17 -6.15 -8.87
N ILE A 855 -26.45 -6.57 -10.11
CA ILE A 855 -27.76 -6.35 -10.73
C ILE A 855 -28.83 -7.25 -10.09
N ILE A 856 -28.51 -8.52 -9.83
CA ILE A 856 -29.42 -9.46 -9.15
C ILE A 856 -29.78 -8.97 -7.75
N THR A 857 -28.80 -8.54 -6.95
CA THR A 857 -29.03 -8.02 -5.58
C THR A 857 -29.93 -6.78 -5.62
N LYS A 858 -29.58 -5.79 -6.44
CA LYS A 858 -30.39 -4.56 -6.59
C LYS A 858 -31.82 -4.83 -7.07
N HIS A 859 -32.02 -5.76 -8.01
CA HIS A 859 -33.37 -6.14 -8.45
C HIS A 859 -34.13 -6.96 -7.41
N SER A 860 -33.44 -7.87 -6.72
CA SER A 860 -34.01 -8.69 -5.65
C SER A 860 -34.57 -7.82 -4.54
N ASP A 861 -33.84 -6.79 -4.12
CA ASP A 861 -34.27 -5.87 -3.06
C ASP A 861 -35.54 -5.10 -3.47
N LYS A 862 -35.62 -4.63 -4.73
CA LYS A 862 -36.82 -3.97 -5.25
C LYS A 862 -38.03 -4.89 -5.31
N ILE A 863 -37.86 -6.13 -5.75
CA ILE A 863 -38.95 -7.13 -5.77
C ILE A 863 -39.36 -7.51 -4.34
N GLN A 864 -38.39 -7.62 -3.42
CA GLN A 864 -38.66 -7.88 -2.01
C GLN A 864 -39.56 -6.81 -1.41
N LEU A 865 -39.18 -5.56 -1.62
CA LEU A 865 -39.93 -4.42 -1.12
C LEU A 865 -41.33 -4.41 -1.71
N SER A 866 -41.46 -4.61 -3.03
CA SER A 866 -42.77 -4.66 -3.69
C SER A 866 -43.67 -5.79 -3.17
N GLN A 867 -43.12 -6.97 -2.89
CA GLN A 867 -43.89 -8.09 -2.34
C GLN A 867 -44.32 -7.84 -0.90
N ILE A 868 -43.46 -7.24 -0.08
CA ILE A 868 -43.81 -6.85 1.30
C ILE A 868 -44.97 -5.86 1.25
N VAL A 869 -44.87 -4.81 0.44
CA VAL A 869 -45.93 -3.80 0.30
C VAL A 869 -47.24 -4.43 -0.19
N GLN A 870 -47.21 -5.30 -1.21
CA GLN A 870 -48.42 -5.98 -1.68
C GLN A 870 -49.06 -6.88 -0.63
N GLN A 871 -48.28 -7.59 0.18
CA GLN A 871 -48.80 -8.39 1.28
C GLN A 871 -49.43 -7.50 2.35
N LEU A 872 -48.76 -6.39 2.71
CA LEU A 872 -49.31 -5.43 3.68
C LEU A 872 -50.60 -4.79 3.18
N ILE A 873 -50.71 -4.43 1.90
CA ILE A 873 -51.96 -3.93 1.29
C ILE A 873 -53.08 -4.95 1.45
N LYS A 874 -52.83 -6.24 1.12
CA LYS A 874 -53.81 -7.31 1.28
C LYS A 874 -54.26 -7.48 2.75
N PHE A 875 -53.32 -7.41 3.70
CA PHE A 875 -53.65 -7.45 5.12
C PHE A 875 -54.40 -6.22 5.61
N THR A 876 -54.15 -5.05 5.00
CA THR A 876 -54.86 -3.80 5.33
C THR A 876 -56.34 -3.89 4.93
N GLN A 877 -56.71 -4.73 3.97
CA GLN A 877 -58.12 -5.01 3.63
C GLN A 877 -58.84 -5.85 4.70
N GLU A 878 -58.11 -6.74 5.40
CA GLU A 878 -58.65 -7.58 6.47
C GLU A 878 -58.62 -6.87 7.84
N GLN A 879 -57.57 -6.10 8.11
CA GLN A 879 -57.39 -5.31 9.33
C GLN A 879 -56.78 -3.92 9.04
N PRO A 880 -57.60 -2.86 8.91
CA PRO A 880 -57.15 -1.57 8.38
C PRO A 880 -56.15 -0.85 9.30
N VAL A 881 -56.37 -0.87 10.61
CA VAL A 881 -55.55 -0.13 11.59
C VAL A 881 -54.15 -0.77 11.74
N ALA A 882 -54.06 -2.10 11.91
CA ALA A 882 -52.77 -2.79 12.02
C ALA A 882 -51.99 -2.75 10.70
N GLY A 883 -52.67 -2.86 9.55
CA GLY A 883 -52.07 -2.78 8.22
C GLY A 883 -51.43 -1.42 7.93
N GLN A 884 -52.12 -0.32 8.23
CA GLN A 884 -51.58 1.03 8.08
C GLN A 884 -50.36 1.28 8.97
N ILE A 885 -50.42 0.87 10.24
CA ILE A 885 -49.27 0.97 11.17
C ILE A 885 -48.07 0.17 10.64
N ALA A 886 -48.30 -1.03 10.08
CA ALA A 886 -47.22 -1.84 9.51
C ALA A 886 -46.58 -1.21 8.26
N ILE A 887 -47.36 -0.52 7.41
CA ILE A 887 -46.86 0.21 6.24
C ILE A 887 -46.00 1.42 6.66
N GLU A 888 -46.43 2.18 7.67
CA GLU A 888 -45.65 3.30 8.20
C GLU A 888 -44.34 2.83 8.85
N TYR A 889 -44.37 1.72 9.60
CA TYR A 889 -43.14 1.10 10.11
C TYR A 889 -42.20 0.63 9.00
N LEU A 890 -42.73 0.09 7.89
CA LEU A 890 -41.91 -0.25 6.73
C LEU A 890 -41.25 1.01 6.16
N LYS A 891 -42.01 2.09 5.91
CA LYS A 891 -41.49 3.35 5.36
C LYS A 891 -40.39 3.96 6.24
N GLN A 892 -40.62 4.05 7.54
CA GLN A 892 -39.63 4.59 8.50
C GLN A 892 -38.32 3.79 8.53
N SER A 893 -38.38 2.50 8.21
CA SER A 893 -37.20 1.61 8.21
C SER A 893 -36.43 1.57 6.87
N GLU A 894 -36.92 2.22 5.82
CA GLU A 894 -36.38 2.16 4.47
C GLU A 894 -35.78 3.50 4.01
N SER A 895 -34.88 3.46 3.03
CA SER A 895 -34.24 4.67 2.48
C SER A 895 -35.25 5.61 1.78
N GLN A 896 -34.91 6.88 1.61
CA GLN A 896 -35.77 7.84 0.88
C GLN A 896 -36.13 7.37 -0.54
N GLU A 897 -35.21 6.74 -1.26
CA GLU A 897 -35.47 6.16 -2.60
C GLU A 897 -36.51 5.02 -2.52
N ASN A 898 -36.42 4.18 -1.49
CA ASN A 898 -37.36 3.08 -1.25
C ASN A 898 -38.73 3.58 -0.78
N GLN A 899 -38.79 4.65 0.02
CA GLN A 899 -40.06 5.30 0.43
C GLN A 899 -40.85 5.79 -0.79
N VAL A 900 -40.18 6.48 -1.73
CA VAL A 900 -40.81 6.92 -2.98
C VAL A 900 -41.36 5.74 -3.78
N LEU A 901 -40.67 4.60 -3.79
CA LEU A 901 -41.14 3.37 -4.43
C LEU A 901 -42.35 2.77 -3.69
N ILE A 902 -42.36 2.74 -2.36
CA ILE A 902 -43.51 2.31 -1.55
C ILE A 902 -44.73 3.17 -1.85
N ASP A 903 -44.59 4.50 -1.84
CA ASP A 903 -45.69 5.43 -2.11
C ASP A 903 -46.24 5.28 -3.53
N LYS A 904 -45.36 5.06 -4.52
CA LYS A 904 -45.78 4.76 -5.89
C LYS A 904 -46.58 3.46 -5.98
N ILE A 905 -46.21 2.42 -5.22
CA ILE A 905 -46.93 1.15 -5.17
C ILE A 905 -48.29 1.32 -4.49
N LEU A 906 -48.37 2.05 -3.38
CA LEU A 906 -49.64 2.34 -2.68
C LEU A 906 -50.61 3.10 -3.60
N LYS A 907 -50.13 4.18 -4.24
CA LYS A 907 -50.91 4.99 -5.19
C LYS A 907 -51.46 4.18 -6.37
N ASN A 908 -50.66 3.26 -6.92
CA ASN A 908 -51.10 2.39 -8.01
C ASN A 908 -52.16 1.34 -7.60
N ASN A 909 -52.33 1.08 -6.29
CA ASN A 909 -53.33 0.16 -5.76
C ASN A 909 -54.52 0.90 -5.10
N ASN A 910 -54.68 2.21 -5.37
CA ASN A 910 -55.72 3.07 -4.79
C ASN A 910 -55.73 3.09 -3.24
N TYR A 911 -54.53 3.09 -2.63
CA TYR A 911 -54.32 3.18 -1.18
C TYR A 911 -53.61 4.46 -0.76
#